data_AF-A0A9X0CP73-F1
#
_entry.id   AF-A0A9X0CP73-F1
#
_cell.length_a   1.000
_cell.length_b   1.000
_cell.length_c   1.000
_cell.angle_alpha   90.00
_cell.angle_beta   90.00
_cell.angle_gamma   90.00
#
_symmetry.space_group_name_H-M   'P 1'
#
loop_
_entity.id
_entity.type
_entity.pdbx_description
1 polymer ?
#
loop_
_entity_poly.entity_id
_entity_poly.type
_entity_poly.pdbx_seq_one_letter_code
_entity_poly.pdbx_strand_id
1 'polypeptide(L)'
;MSSVTDQEPDILSHGARIAKTSVDRWRQFKHRRAAKCAENHKFANVGESIDVMHKGTLIIKLRSSSKKYPRTYVLDQEDVNICWTPSKKGDRAKIPIASIKEVREGSATDAFTQCPEVYTGSRCFSIIHGDDFSTLDLVFPTQEESLHWTVGLRYLLAKKLRKPGKPRKKSLVLKTPVIEVFLLADKSGDGLLSVDEVFALMHKLNVKISNRKLRETFKAADTDDQDSEGLLDFNEFINFYKSISTRREIYLLLLKYGNSKEHMTVAELRLFLETEQKMTDVTDEHCCQIIQTYEPVQENRSMGILGIDGFTSYLLGPEGDIFNSAHSKINQDMTRPLSHYFIASSHNTYLLGDQLTSNSSMDMYVRVLQTGCRCIEIDCWDGKDGEPVVYHGYTMTSKVKFRYIILNINDFAFLNNKYPVILSLENHCSVSQQKVMARLMRDIFKDKLIYETSFDGTDLPSPQSLMGKVLIKAKKLPATFDEDLDEGEVTEEDSADEMDDYFKCKNSENSVEQKAKERKWRRTLASLQRLRLNKDDEESDARGDLSSAIVTSVALEEPNTTETSRSVPRLQRSLSVKYTTHHQHPQPAEIRKVQSFSEKDKKMKRRTKKRQTSEDDFRRTIKLSRHLSDLVAYTKSTAFKGLDLNEHETFWEVISVPEPKAYRYVDTKGEQFVRYTRYKLCRIYPAGYRIDSSNPNPQAFWNCGCQLVALNYQTEGRMLQIYKGKFKSNGNCGFVLKPDVMCEDDPKFDPMTRKVIKGVKRKLCKIKVISGQQLPKPKDSILGDRGEIIDPYVEIEVIGIPADNCKRRTKTIMDNGFNPVWDESIAFILTFPDQANFRFVVWDEDPIGRDFIGQVTIPFSSLVPGFRHVHLEGNQQASIFVHVAFADYHDEKIIDGLEMYNPDRRYSGGVKFKKRQRRDTSLF
;
A
#
# COMPACT_ATOMS: atom_id res chain seq x y z
N MET A 1 -34.54 40.56 -38.03
CA MET A 1 -35.30 40.40 -36.77
C MET A 1 -35.64 38.93 -36.60
N SER A 2 -35.49 38.42 -35.37
CA SER A 2 -35.70 37.03 -34.88
C SER A 2 -34.83 35.94 -35.52
N SER A 3 -34.27 34.94 -34.84
CA SER A 3 -34.02 34.59 -33.44
C SER A 3 -33.30 33.24 -33.50
N VAL A 4 -32.09 33.09 -32.95
CA VAL A 4 -31.51 31.77 -32.65
C VAL A 4 -30.78 31.86 -31.31
N THR A 5 -31.24 31.02 -30.39
CA THR A 5 -30.84 30.85 -29.00
C THR A 5 -29.57 30.01 -28.87
N ASP A 6 -28.65 30.46 -28.03
CA ASP A 6 -27.50 29.71 -27.52
C ASP A 6 -27.95 28.63 -26.52
N GLN A 7 -27.42 27.41 -26.69
CA GLN A 7 -27.41 26.35 -25.68
C GLN A 7 -25.97 25.87 -25.49
N GLU A 8 -25.35 26.30 -24.38
CA GLU A 8 -24.13 25.70 -23.83
C GLU A 8 -24.45 24.35 -23.17
N PRO A 9 -23.59 23.32 -23.29
CA PRO A 9 -23.77 22.07 -22.53
C PRO A 9 -23.07 22.13 -21.16
N ASP A 10 -23.88 21.89 -20.13
CA ASP A 10 -23.51 21.60 -18.73
C ASP A 10 -22.40 20.52 -18.60
N ILE A 11 -21.19 20.92 -18.16
CA ILE A 11 -20.04 20.02 -17.88
C ILE A 11 -19.70 19.93 -16.37
N LEU A 12 -20.45 20.60 -15.49
CA LEU A 12 -20.14 20.72 -14.07
C LEU A 12 -20.96 19.79 -13.17
N SER A 13 -20.72 18.47 -13.23
CA SER A 13 -21.11 17.55 -12.13
C SER A 13 -20.41 16.19 -12.09
N HIS A 14 -19.48 15.89 -13.02
CA HIS A 14 -18.96 14.53 -13.18
C HIS A 14 -17.70 14.18 -12.39
N GLY A 15 -16.96 15.16 -11.85
CA GLY A 15 -15.62 14.96 -11.30
C GLY A 15 -15.55 14.39 -9.87
N ALA A 16 -16.44 14.78 -8.96
CA ALA A 16 -16.31 14.45 -7.52
C ALA A 16 -16.75 13.02 -7.14
N ARG A 17 -17.40 12.29 -8.06
CA ARG A 17 -17.74 10.87 -7.87
C ARG A 17 -16.60 9.91 -8.26
N ILE A 18 -15.51 10.39 -8.86
CA ILE A 18 -14.59 9.53 -9.63
C ILE A 18 -13.65 8.67 -8.75
N ALA A 19 -13.18 9.14 -7.59
CA ALA A 19 -12.17 8.41 -6.81
C ALA A 19 -12.69 7.16 -6.05
N LYS A 20 -13.99 7.12 -5.67
CA LYS A 20 -14.65 5.91 -5.12
C LYS A 20 -15.31 5.04 -6.19
N THR A 21 -15.13 5.35 -7.48
CA THR A 21 -15.84 4.68 -8.58
C THR A 21 -14.96 3.98 -9.60
N SER A 22 -13.63 3.95 -9.49
CA SER A 22 -12.78 3.27 -10.49
C SER A 22 -13.00 1.74 -10.53
N VAL A 23 -13.18 1.09 -9.36
CA VAL A 23 -13.54 -0.34 -9.26
C VAL A 23 -15.02 -0.58 -9.60
N ASP A 24 -15.92 0.31 -9.21
CA ASP A 24 -17.37 0.16 -9.48
C ASP A 24 -17.76 0.57 -10.91
N ARG A 25 -17.03 1.49 -11.58
CA ARG A 25 -17.13 1.78 -13.02
C ARG A 25 -16.42 0.71 -13.84
N TRP A 26 -15.32 0.13 -13.37
CA TRP A 26 -14.76 -1.10 -13.96
C TRP A 26 -15.77 -2.25 -13.93
N ARG A 27 -16.45 -2.45 -12.80
CA ARG A 27 -17.62 -3.36 -12.68
C ARG A 27 -18.71 -2.95 -13.69
N GLN A 28 -19.21 -1.72 -13.66
CA GLN A 28 -20.30 -1.28 -14.55
C GLN A 28 -19.94 -1.36 -16.04
N PHE A 29 -18.70 -1.07 -16.45
CA PHE A 29 -18.21 -1.17 -17.83
C PHE A 29 -18.05 -2.62 -18.27
N LYS A 30 -17.45 -3.50 -17.44
CA LYS A 30 -17.42 -4.96 -17.68
C LYS A 30 -18.83 -5.54 -17.74
N HIS A 31 -19.75 -5.11 -16.87
CA HIS A 31 -21.13 -5.58 -16.86
C HIS A 31 -21.94 -5.06 -18.06
N ARG A 32 -21.69 -3.84 -18.57
CA ARG A 32 -22.30 -3.35 -19.83
C ARG A 32 -21.79 -4.12 -21.05
N ARG A 33 -20.50 -4.46 -21.11
CA ARG A 33 -19.96 -5.34 -22.16
C ARG A 33 -20.46 -6.79 -22.01
N ALA A 34 -20.62 -7.29 -20.79
CA ALA A 34 -21.19 -8.60 -20.50
C ALA A 34 -22.70 -8.66 -20.81
N ALA A 35 -23.46 -7.58 -20.59
CA ALA A 35 -24.87 -7.46 -20.99
C ALA A 35 -24.99 -7.43 -22.53
N LYS A 36 -24.11 -6.69 -23.21
CA LYS A 36 -24.04 -6.67 -24.68
C LYS A 36 -23.55 -7.99 -25.29
N CYS A 37 -22.72 -8.76 -24.56
CA CYS A 37 -22.37 -10.14 -24.91
C CYS A 37 -23.51 -11.14 -24.62
N ALA A 38 -24.29 -10.93 -23.56
CA ALA A 38 -25.47 -11.74 -23.25
C ALA A 38 -26.58 -11.54 -24.32
N GLU A 39 -26.74 -10.33 -24.86
CA GLU A 39 -27.59 -10.07 -26.03
C GLU A 39 -27.08 -10.78 -27.31
N ASN A 40 -25.78 -11.06 -27.39
CA ASN A 40 -25.17 -11.77 -28.54
C ASN A 40 -25.18 -13.31 -28.40
N HIS A 41 -25.49 -13.87 -27.22
CA HIS A 41 -25.56 -15.32 -27.00
C HIS A 41 -27.02 -15.79 -26.93
N LYS A 42 -27.62 -16.06 -28.10
CA LYS A 42 -29.01 -16.48 -28.31
C LYS A 42 -29.44 -17.85 -27.70
N PHE A 43 -28.74 -18.43 -26.73
CA PHE A 43 -28.94 -19.86 -26.38
C PHE A 43 -29.02 -20.25 -24.89
N ALA A 44 -29.15 -19.31 -23.93
CA ALA A 44 -29.45 -19.71 -22.53
C ALA A 44 -30.39 -18.71 -21.85
N ASN A 45 -31.54 -19.18 -21.37
CA ASN A 45 -32.45 -18.39 -20.55
C ASN A 45 -31.85 -18.20 -19.15
N VAL A 46 -32.00 -17.00 -18.57
CA VAL A 46 -31.54 -16.70 -17.21
C VAL A 46 -32.22 -17.60 -16.17
N GLY A 47 -33.53 -17.86 -16.32
CA GLY A 47 -34.27 -18.74 -15.42
C GLY A 47 -33.70 -20.16 -15.40
N GLU A 48 -33.53 -20.75 -16.60
CA GLU A 48 -32.93 -22.07 -16.77
C GLU A 48 -31.49 -22.13 -16.21
N SER A 49 -30.73 -21.05 -16.37
CA SER A 49 -29.36 -20.96 -15.87
C SER A 49 -29.29 -20.96 -14.34
N ILE A 50 -30.22 -20.28 -13.67
CA ILE A 50 -30.34 -20.30 -12.21
C ILE A 50 -30.81 -21.67 -11.72
N ASP A 51 -31.76 -22.31 -12.42
CA ASP A 51 -32.21 -23.67 -12.09
C ASP A 51 -31.07 -24.68 -12.16
N VAL A 52 -30.20 -24.60 -13.18
CA VAL A 52 -29.00 -25.43 -13.30
C VAL A 52 -28.06 -25.20 -12.12
N MET A 53 -27.87 -23.95 -11.70
CA MET A 53 -27.02 -23.62 -10.55
C MET A 53 -27.59 -24.13 -9.22
N HIS A 54 -28.90 -24.09 -9.00
CA HIS A 54 -29.54 -24.65 -7.79
C HIS A 54 -29.54 -26.19 -7.77
N LYS A 55 -29.75 -26.83 -8.93
CA LYS A 55 -29.64 -28.30 -9.04
C LYS A 55 -28.22 -28.78 -8.77
N GLY A 56 -27.24 -27.93 -9.11
CA GLY A 56 -25.83 -28.18 -8.91
C GLY A 56 -25.16 -28.82 -10.10
N THR A 57 -23.85 -28.54 -10.24
CA THR A 57 -23.05 -29.02 -11.37
C THR A 57 -21.74 -29.61 -10.86
N LEU A 58 -21.37 -30.77 -11.40
CA LEU A 58 -20.10 -31.40 -11.09
C LEU A 58 -18.98 -30.70 -11.87
N ILE A 59 -18.21 -29.87 -11.18
CA ILE A 59 -17.16 -29.03 -11.79
C ILE A 59 -15.81 -29.44 -11.22
N ILE A 60 -14.79 -29.49 -12.07
CA ILE A 60 -13.42 -29.75 -11.63
C ILE A 60 -12.80 -28.45 -11.17
N LYS A 61 -12.44 -28.37 -9.89
CA LYS A 61 -11.58 -27.30 -9.37
C LYS A 61 -10.12 -27.58 -9.68
N LEU A 62 -9.47 -26.62 -10.32
CA LEU A 62 -8.03 -26.61 -10.52
C LEU A 62 -7.31 -25.86 -9.39
N ARG A 63 -6.05 -26.26 -9.16
CA ARG A 63 -5.11 -25.60 -8.26
C ARG A 63 -3.79 -25.44 -9.02
N SER A 64 -2.99 -24.45 -8.64
CA SER A 64 -1.63 -24.17 -9.17
C SER A 64 -0.64 -25.35 -9.11
N SER A 65 -0.94 -26.41 -8.36
CA SER A 65 -0.14 -27.65 -8.34
C SER A 65 -0.61 -28.72 -9.36
N SER A 66 -1.43 -28.32 -10.33
CA SER A 66 -2.08 -29.21 -11.32
C SER A 66 -3.01 -30.26 -10.70
N LYS A 67 -3.33 -30.12 -9.41
CA LYS A 67 -4.26 -31.00 -8.69
C LYS A 67 -5.70 -30.67 -9.05
N LYS A 68 -6.46 -31.73 -9.34
CA LYS A 68 -7.86 -31.68 -9.77
C LYS A 68 -8.77 -32.16 -8.65
N TYR A 69 -9.82 -31.39 -8.37
CA TYR A 69 -10.81 -31.75 -7.36
C TYR A 69 -12.21 -31.68 -7.97
N PRO A 70 -12.81 -32.82 -8.37
CA PRO A 70 -14.21 -32.84 -8.79
C PRO A 70 -15.10 -32.50 -7.58
N ARG A 71 -15.97 -31.50 -7.74
CA ARG A 71 -16.89 -31.04 -6.71
C ARG A 71 -18.21 -30.65 -7.34
N THR A 72 -19.31 -30.95 -6.67
CA THR A 72 -20.63 -30.44 -7.03
C THR A 72 -20.74 -29.04 -6.46
N TYR A 73 -20.84 -28.03 -7.32
CA TYR A 73 -21.11 -26.65 -6.92
C TYR A 73 -22.60 -26.38 -7.05
N VAL A 74 -23.16 -25.66 -6.08
CA VAL A 74 -24.59 -25.35 -5.98
C VAL A 74 -24.75 -23.88 -5.58
N LEU A 75 -25.74 -23.19 -6.14
CA LEU A 75 -26.23 -21.90 -5.64
C LEU A 75 -27.24 -22.18 -4.50
N ASP A 76 -27.01 -21.57 -3.34
CA ASP A 76 -27.93 -21.72 -2.21
C ASP A 76 -29.34 -21.17 -2.51
N GLN A 77 -30.32 -21.58 -1.71
CA GLN A 77 -31.74 -21.24 -1.94
C GLN A 77 -32.03 -19.73 -1.85
N GLU A 78 -31.14 -18.97 -1.21
CA GLU A 78 -31.25 -17.52 -1.02
C GLU A 78 -30.53 -16.72 -2.11
N ASP A 79 -29.91 -17.36 -3.11
CA ASP A 79 -29.11 -16.74 -4.18
C ASP A 79 -27.88 -15.93 -3.67
N VAL A 80 -27.39 -16.19 -2.47
CA VAL A 80 -26.36 -15.37 -1.80
C VAL A 80 -25.01 -16.06 -1.69
N ASN A 81 -24.94 -17.39 -1.80
CA ASN A 81 -23.69 -18.14 -1.76
C ASN A 81 -23.59 -19.22 -2.84
N ILE A 82 -22.36 -19.40 -3.35
CA ILE A 82 -21.96 -20.61 -4.06
C ILE A 82 -21.36 -21.57 -3.05
N CYS A 83 -21.95 -22.75 -2.92
CA CYS A 83 -21.52 -23.82 -2.01
C CYS A 83 -20.93 -24.99 -2.82
N TRP A 84 -20.07 -25.82 -2.22
CA TRP A 84 -19.58 -27.02 -2.89
C TRP A 84 -19.31 -28.21 -1.98
N THR A 85 -19.50 -29.42 -2.53
CA THR A 85 -19.22 -30.69 -1.87
C THR A 85 -18.53 -31.68 -2.83
N PRO A 86 -17.66 -32.59 -2.36
CA PRO A 86 -17.16 -32.73 -1.00
C PRO A 86 -16.10 -31.67 -0.64
N SER A 87 -16.01 -31.31 0.64
CA SER A 87 -14.97 -30.42 1.15
C SER A 87 -14.58 -30.69 2.59
N LYS A 88 -13.28 -30.63 2.90
CA LYS A 88 -12.77 -30.71 4.29
C LYS A 88 -13.17 -29.51 5.17
N LYS A 89 -13.82 -28.49 4.59
CA LYS A 89 -14.19 -27.25 5.27
C LYS A 89 -15.61 -27.26 5.85
N GLY A 90 -16.40 -28.33 5.66
CA GLY A 90 -17.81 -28.38 6.11
C GLY A 90 -18.62 -27.18 5.60
N ASP A 91 -19.41 -26.56 6.48
CA ASP A 91 -20.27 -25.39 6.17
C ASP A 91 -19.50 -24.13 5.74
N ARG A 92 -18.17 -24.10 5.92
CA ARG A 92 -17.30 -23.03 5.41
C ARG A 92 -16.92 -23.22 3.94
N ALA A 93 -17.42 -24.26 3.27
CA ALA A 93 -17.19 -24.53 1.84
C ALA A 93 -18.11 -23.68 0.95
N LYS A 94 -18.07 -22.36 1.12
CA LYS A 94 -18.90 -21.41 0.39
C LYS A 94 -18.16 -20.14 0.01
N ILE A 95 -18.61 -19.50 -1.06
CA ILE A 95 -18.21 -18.16 -1.48
C ILE A 95 -19.46 -17.29 -1.53
N PRO A 96 -19.54 -16.23 -0.72
CA PRO A 96 -20.62 -15.26 -0.84
C PRO A 96 -20.58 -14.60 -2.22
N ILE A 97 -21.71 -14.56 -2.92
CA ILE A 97 -21.88 -13.84 -4.20
C ILE A 97 -21.46 -12.38 -4.04
N ALA A 98 -21.74 -11.79 -2.86
CA ALA A 98 -21.33 -10.42 -2.52
C ALA A 98 -19.80 -10.19 -2.58
N SER A 99 -19.02 -11.23 -2.31
CA SER A 99 -17.55 -11.20 -2.28
C SER A 99 -16.91 -11.43 -3.65
N ILE A 100 -17.67 -11.91 -4.65
CA ILE A 100 -17.18 -12.14 -6.01
C ILE A 100 -16.87 -10.78 -6.65
N LYS A 101 -15.62 -10.67 -7.12
CA LYS A 101 -15.11 -9.49 -7.81
C LYS A 101 -15.23 -9.65 -9.32
N GLU A 102 -14.99 -10.86 -9.85
CA GLU A 102 -15.01 -11.14 -11.29
C GLU A 102 -15.32 -12.62 -11.59
N VAL A 103 -15.94 -12.84 -12.76
CA VAL A 103 -16.13 -14.13 -13.42
C VAL A 103 -15.39 -14.03 -14.77
N ARG A 104 -14.23 -14.68 -14.87
CA ARG A 104 -13.33 -14.62 -16.03
C ARG A 104 -13.52 -15.87 -16.88
N GLU A 105 -13.98 -15.72 -18.12
CA GLU A 105 -14.11 -16.85 -19.06
C GLU A 105 -12.75 -17.25 -19.64
N GLY A 106 -12.62 -18.51 -20.02
CA GLY A 106 -11.42 -19.05 -20.63
C GLY A 106 -10.43 -19.64 -19.62
N SER A 107 -9.25 -19.96 -20.14
CA SER A 107 -8.16 -20.62 -19.43
C SER A 107 -6.98 -19.66 -19.15
N ALA A 108 -7.25 -18.36 -19.07
CA ALA A 108 -6.25 -17.30 -18.93
C ALA A 108 -5.89 -16.98 -17.46
N THR A 109 -5.68 -18.01 -16.63
CA THR A 109 -5.18 -17.86 -15.25
C THR A 109 -3.98 -18.76 -15.01
N ASP A 110 -3.22 -18.48 -13.95
CA ASP A 110 -1.99 -19.19 -13.63
C ASP A 110 -2.23 -20.71 -13.49
N ALA A 111 -3.32 -21.13 -12.83
CA ALA A 111 -3.64 -22.53 -12.62
C ALA A 111 -3.88 -23.30 -13.93
N PHE A 112 -4.49 -22.64 -14.93
CA PHE A 112 -4.68 -23.22 -16.25
C PHE A 112 -3.37 -23.29 -17.04
N THR A 113 -2.56 -22.23 -17.01
CA THR A 113 -1.26 -22.22 -17.71
C THR A 113 -0.26 -23.23 -17.14
N GLN A 114 -0.36 -23.53 -15.84
CA GLN A 114 0.48 -24.51 -15.15
C GLN A 114 -0.05 -25.95 -15.29
N CYS A 115 -1.27 -26.13 -15.82
CA CYS A 115 -1.85 -27.45 -16.04
C CYS A 115 -1.28 -28.08 -17.32
N PRO A 116 -0.78 -29.33 -17.30
CA PRO A 116 -0.30 -30.02 -18.50
C PRO A 116 -1.41 -30.33 -19.51
N GLU A 117 -2.66 -30.39 -19.06
CA GLU A 117 -3.81 -30.77 -19.89
C GLU A 117 -4.45 -29.53 -20.51
N VAL A 118 -4.64 -29.56 -21.82
CA VAL A 118 -5.24 -28.46 -22.57
C VAL A 118 -6.76 -28.59 -22.51
N TYR A 119 -7.39 -27.71 -21.75
CA TYR A 119 -8.84 -27.56 -21.75
C TYR A 119 -9.27 -26.55 -22.82
N THR A 120 -10.39 -26.82 -23.49
CA THR A 120 -11.01 -25.84 -24.39
C THR A 120 -11.49 -24.65 -23.58
N GLY A 121 -11.09 -23.43 -23.97
CA GLY A 121 -11.42 -22.21 -23.23
C GLY A 121 -12.94 -22.02 -23.01
N SER A 122 -13.78 -22.56 -23.88
CA SER A 122 -15.25 -22.51 -23.74
C SER A 122 -15.81 -23.34 -22.56
N ARG A 123 -15.01 -24.24 -21.99
CA ARG A 123 -15.35 -25.05 -20.81
C ARG A 123 -14.68 -24.57 -19.53
N CYS A 124 -13.95 -23.46 -19.60
CA CYS A 124 -13.14 -22.96 -18.50
C CYS A 124 -13.65 -21.60 -18.07
N PHE A 125 -13.72 -21.38 -16.76
CA PHE A 125 -13.84 -20.04 -16.21
C PHE A 125 -13.26 -20.00 -14.80
N SER A 126 -12.97 -18.79 -14.32
CA SER A 126 -12.42 -18.56 -12.99
C SER A 126 -13.25 -17.53 -12.24
N ILE A 127 -13.52 -17.80 -10.96
CA ILE A 127 -14.18 -16.87 -10.05
C ILE A 127 -13.10 -16.18 -9.21
N ILE A 128 -12.98 -14.87 -9.33
CA ILE A 128 -12.10 -14.05 -8.50
C ILE A 128 -12.94 -13.42 -7.39
N HIS A 129 -12.57 -13.62 -6.13
CA HIS A 129 -13.38 -13.25 -4.97
C HIS A 129 -12.52 -12.79 -3.78
N GLY A 130 -13.15 -12.17 -2.78
CA GLY A 130 -12.47 -11.69 -1.57
C GLY A 130 -11.65 -10.41 -1.79
N ASP A 131 -11.22 -9.76 -0.71
CA ASP A 131 -10.40 -8.54 -0.77
C ASP A 131 -8.93 -8.83 -1.12
N ASP A 132 -8.52 -10.08 -0.97
CA ASP A 132 -7.24 -10.65 -1.39
C ASP A 132 -7.19 -11.04 -2.87
N PHE A 133 -8.31 -10.90 -3.62
CA PHE A 133 -8.49 -11.35 -5.00
C PHE A 133 -8.11 -12.82 -5.20
N SER A 134 -8.51 -13.68 -4.27
CA SER A 134 -8.40 -15.13 -4.41
C SER A 134 -9.11 -15.64 -5.67
N THR A 135 -8.47 -16.57 -6.39
CA THR A 135 -9.01 -17.16 -7.62
C THR A 135 -9.47 -18.61 -7.40
N LEU A 136 -10.64 -18.93 -7.96
CA LEU A 136 -11.23 -20.27 -8.04
C LEU A 136 -11.35 -20.69 -9.51
N ASP A 137 -10.42 -21.48 -9.99
CA ASP A 137 -10.36 -21.96 -11.38
C ASP A 137 -11.16 -23.25 -11.57
N LEU A 138 -12.05 -23.25 -12.57
CA LEU A 138 -13.11 -24.23 -12.73
C LEU A 138 -13.20 -24.75 -14.18
N VAL A 139 -13.31 -26.07 -14.32
CA VAL A 139 -13.51 -26.76 -15.61
C VAL A 139 -14.83 -27.51 -15.62
N PHE A 140 -15.67 -27.17 -16.58
CA PHE A 140 -17.01 -27.72 -16.75
C PHE A 140 -16.97 -29.03 -17.52
N PRO A 141 -17.92 -29.95 -17.26
CA PRO A 141 -18.12 -31.13 -18.10
C PRO A 141 -18.49 -30.76 -19.54
N THR A 142 -19.29 -29.71 -19.72
CA THR A 142 -19.72 -29.24 -21.05
C THR A 142 -19.60 -27.72 -21.21
N GLN A 143 -19.56 -27.26 -22.46
CA GLN A 143 -19.59 -25.81 -22.77
C GLN A 143 -20.95 -25.20 -22.37
N GLU A 144 -22.02 -25.96 -22.45
CA GLU A 144 -23.38 -25.54 -22.11
C GLU A 144 -23.50 -25.23 -20.62
N GLU A 145 -23.00 -26.11 -19.74
CA GLU A 145 -22.99 -25.84 -18.29
C GLU A 145 -22.10 -24.65 -17.93
N SER A 146 -20.94 -24.52 -18.61
CA SER A 146 -20.06 -23.34 -18.45
C SER A 146 -20.80 -22.05 -18.79
N LEU A 147 -21.61 -22.08 -19.85
CA LEU A 147 -22.43 -20.95 -20.28
C LEU A 147 -23.54 -20.64 -19.26
N HIS A 148 -24.28 -21.64 -18.79
CA HIS A 148 -25.31 -21.46 -17.76
C HIS A 148 -24.75 -20.83 -16.48
N TRP A 149 -23.61 -21.33 -15.98
CA TRP A 149 -22.96 -20.75 -14.80
C TRP A 149 -22.46 -19.33 -15.04
N THR A 150 -21.94 -19.06 -16.24
CA THR A 150 -21.50 -17.71 -16.63
C THR A 150 -22.68 -16.74 -16.68
N VAL A 151 -23.78 -17.13 -17.32
CA VAL A 151 -25.01 -16.32 -17.45
C VAL A 151 -25.66 -16.10 -16.08
N GLY A 152 -25.83 -17.16 -15.28
CA GLY A 152 -26.45 -17.09 -13.96
C GLY A 152 -25.64 -16.23 -12.98
N LEU A 153 -24.31 -16.42 -12.89
CA LEU A 153 -23.47 -15.57 -12.03
C LEU A 153 -23.45 -14.12 -12.50
N ARG A 154 -23.41 -13.86 -13.81
CA ARG A 154 -23.50 -12.50 -14.34
C ARG A 154 -24.84 -11.85 -14.04
N TYR A 155 -25.93 -12.60 -14.10
CA TYR A 155 -27.26 -12.13 -13.72
C TYR A 155 -27.32 -11.78 -12.24
N LEU A 156 -26.83 -12.65 -11.34
CA LEU A 156 -26.80 -12.38 -9.90
C LEU A 156 -25.94 -11.14 -9.56
N LEU A 157 -24.81 -10.98 -10.25
CA LEU A 157 -23.95 -9.79 -10.13
C LEU A 157 -24.62 -8.53 -10.71
N ALA A 158 -25.48 -8.65 -11.73
CA ALA A 158 -26.23 -7.54 -12.29
C ALA A 158 -27.48 -7.17 -11.46
N LYS A 159 -28.14 -8.14 -10.82
CA LYS A 159 -29.24 -7.95 -9.85
C LYS A 159 -28.78 -7.07 -8.68
N LYS A 160 -27.50 -7.19 -8.27
CA LYS A 160 -26.82 -6.29 -7.30
C LYS A 160 -26.79 -4.81 -7.76
N LEU A 161 -26.77 -4.54 -9.06
CA LEU A 161 -26.67 -3.18 -9.63
C LEU A 161 -28.03 -2.55 -9.94
N ARG A 162 -29.10 -3.34 -10.04
CA ARG A 162 -30.42 -2.90 -10.47
C ARG A 162 -31.35 -2.61 -9.27
N LYS A 163 -31.00 -1.58 -8.49
CA LYS A 163 -31.97 -0.77 -7.73
C LYS A 163 -32.11 0.59 -8.45
N PRO A 164 -33.10 0.81 -9.32
CA PRO A 164 -33.37 2.12 -9.91
C PRO A 164 -34.38 2.86 -9.02
N GLY A 165 -33.98 3.98 -8.44
CA GLY A 165 -34.88 4.84 -7.67
C GLY A 165 -34.14 5.79 -6.73
N LYS A 166 -33.77 6.97 -7.24
CA LYS A 166 -33.10 8.10 -6.59
C LYS A 166 -31.68 7.80 -6.06
N PRO A 167 -30.70 8.70 -6.28
CA PRO A 167 -29.44 8.61 -5.56
C PRO A 167 -29.74 8.86 -4.09
N ARG A 168 -29.85 7.79 -3.30
CA ARG A 168 -29.70 7.91 -1.84
C ARG A 168 -28.30 8.47 -1.63
N LYS A 169 -28.21 9.77 -1.35
CA LYS A 169 -27.03 10.41 -0.78
C LYS A 169 -26.64 9.51 0.39
N LYS A 170 -25.45 8.90 0.29
CA LYS A 170 -24.97 7.89 1.22
C LYS A 170 -24.69 8.61 2.53
N SER A 171 -25.65 8.61 3.46
CA SER A 171 -25.37 8.93 4.86
C SER A 171 -24.31 7.95 5.34
N LEU A 172 -23.19 8.49 5.83
CA LEU A 172 -22.02 7.74 6.31
C LEU A 172 -22.14 7.40 7.81
N VAL A 173 -23.31 7.55 8.41
CA VAL A 173 -23.58 7.05 9.75
C VAL A 173 -23.88 5.55 9.65
N LEU A 174 -22.97 4.73 10.18
CA LEU A 174 -23.11 3.29 10.40
C LEU A 174 -23.34 2.48 9.11
N LYS A 175 -22.25 1.95 8.53
CA LYS A 175 -22.34 0.92 7.47
C LYS A 175 -23.06 -0.38 7.90
N THR A 176 -23.34 -0.54 9.19
CA THR A 176 -24.18 -1.60 9.74
C THR A 176 -25.44 -0.88 10.20
N PRO A 177 -26.54 -0.87 9.43
CA PRO A 177 -27.79 -0.27 9.88
C PRO A 177 -28.11 -0.82 11.28
N VAL A 178 -28.65 0.01 12.18
CA VAL A 178 -28.93 -0.37 13.59
C VAL A 178 -29.73 -1.68 13.68
N ILE A 179 -30.52 -1.99 12.65
CA ILE A 179 -31.19 -3.28 12.44
C ILE A 179 -30.24 -4.49 12.36
N GLU A 180 -29.11 -4.39 11.66
CA GLU A 180 -28.11 -5.46 11.62
C GLU A 180 -27.43 -5.63 12.99
N VAL A 181 -27.27 -4.56 13.77
CA VAL A 181 -26.74 -4.62 15.15
C VAL A 181 -27.74 -5.30 16.08
N PHE A 182 -29.03 -4.98 15.92
CA PHE A 182 -30.13 -5.62 16.66
C PHE A 182 -30.20 -7.12 16.35
N LEU A 183 -30.24 -7.49 15.06
CA LEU A 183 -30.25 -8.89 14.62
C LEU A 183 -28.99 -9.67 15.04
N LEU A 184 -27.87 -8.98 15.26
CA LEU A 184 -26.64 -9.59 15.77
C LEU A 184 -26.72 -9.89 17.27
N ALA A 185 -27.52 -9.11 17.99
CA ALA A 185 -27.70 -9.21 19.44
C ALA A 185 -28.79 -10.23 19.80
N ASP A 186 -29.86 -10.30 19.01
CA ASP A 186 -30.99 -11.22 19.15
C ASP A 186 -30.55 -12.65 18.81
N LYS A 187 -30.07 -13.38 19.82
CA LYS A 187 -29.60 -14.76 19.66
C LYS A 187 -30.75 -15.75 19.82
N SER A 188 -31.77 -15.39 20.59
CA SER A 188 -33.01 -16.15 20.74
C SER A 188 -33.82 -16.18 19.44
N GLY A 189 -33.71 -15.14 18.60
CA GLY A 189 -34.48 -14.95 17.38
C GLY A 189 -35.95 -14.60 17.66
N ASP A 190 -36.25 -14.10 18.85
CA ASP A 190 -37.61 -13.77 19.30
C ASP A 190 -38.01 -12.33 18.99
N GLY A 191 -37.09 -11.53 18.42
CA GLY A 191 -37.33 -10.14 18.07
C GLY A 191 -37.32 -9.18 19.26
N LEU A 192 -36.83 -9.62 20.42
CA LEU A 192 -36.62 -8.83 21.64
C LEU A 192 -35.19 -9.01 22.15
N LEU A 193 -34.68 -8.09 22.98
CA LEU A 193 -33.32 -8.17 23.52
C LEU A 193 -33.28 -8.21 25.04
N SER A 194 -32.74 -9.28 25.59
CA SER A 194 -32.46 -9.40 27.02
C SER A 194 -31.23 -8.59 27.45
N VAL A 195 -31.13 -8.28 28.75
CA VAL A 195 -29.95 -7.60 29.33
C VAL A 195 -28.65 -8.36 29.03
N ASP A 196 -28.69 -9.69 29.04
CA ASP A 196 -27.51 -10.53 28.77
C ASP A 196 -27.11 -10.50 27.28
N GLU A 197 -28.08 -10.42 26.37
CA GLU A 197 -27.82 -10.23 24.93
C GLU A 197 -27.25 -8.85 24.64
N VAL A 198 -27.78 -7.80 25.29
CA VAL A 198 -27.22 -6.45 25.20
C VAL A 198 -25.82 -6.41 25.82
N PHE A 199 -25.56 -7.10 26.93
CA PHE A 199 -24.23 -7.21 27.52
C PHE A 199 -23.24 -7.90 26.57
N ALA A 200 -23.64 -9.03 25.97
CA ALA A 200 -22.84 -9.74 24.98
C ALA A 200 -22.60 -8.88 23.71
N LEU A 201 -23.59 -8.09 23.30
CA LEU A 201 -23.44 -7.12 22.22
C LEU A 201 -22.40 -6.06 22.58
N MET A 202 -22.41 -5.48 23.78
CA MET A 202 -21.44 -4.46 24.18
C MET A 202 -20.00 -4.97 24.10
N HIS A 203 -19.76 -6.20 24.57
CA HIS A 203 -18.45 -6.84 24.45
C HIS A 203 -18.04 -7.05 22.97
N LYS A 204 -19.00 -7.35 22.09
CA LYS A 204 -18.78 -7.50 20.65
C LYS A 204 -18.55 -6.15 19.95
N LEU A 205 -19.18 -5.09 20.43
CA LEU A 205 -18.95 -3.71 19.97
C LEU A 205 -17.65 -3.11 20.51
N ASN A 206 -16.88 -3.86 21.30
CA ASN A 206 -15.60 -3.44 21.86
C ASN A 206 -15.75 -2.37 22.97
N VAL A 207 -16.77 -2.52 23.83
CA VAL A 207 -17.01 -1.66 25.02
C VAL A 207 -17.15 -2.48 26.28
N LYS A 208 -16.47 -2.05 27.33
CA LYS A 208 -16.77 -2.51 28.69
C LYS A 208 -17.74 -1.56 29.35
N ILE A 209 -18.90 -2.09 29.69
CA ILE A 209 -19.90 -1.40 30.49
C ILE A 209 -20.05 -2.14 31.81
N SER A 210 -20.08 -1.41 32.94
CA SER A 210 -20.37 -2.04 34.22
C SER A 210 -21.82 -2.55 34.23
N ASN A 211 -22.07 -3.71 34.84
CA ASN A 211 -23.41 -4.27 34.94
C ASN A 211 -24.43 -3.28 35.53
N ARG A 212 -23.99 -2.44 36.48
CA ARG A 212 -24.82 -1.37 37.05
C ARG A 212 -25.23 -0.34 35.99
N LYS A 213 -24.26 0.23 35.26
CA LYS A 213 -24.53 1.25 34.24
C LYS A 213 -25.36 0.67 33.09
N LEU A 214 -25.09 -0.57 32.70
CA LEU A 214 -25.89 -1.25 31.67
C LEU A 214 -27.35 -1.37 32.10
N ARG A 215 -27.62 -1.85 33.32
CA ARG A 215 -28.98 -1.97 33.85
C ARG A 215 -29.68 -0.61 33.99
N GLU A 216 -28.97 0.43 34.43
CA GLU A 216 -29.51 1.81 34.49
C GLU A 216 -29.90 2.32 33.10
N THR A 217 -29.05 2.12 32.09
CA THR A 217 -29.28 2.61 30.72
C THR A 217 -30.34 1.77 30.00
N PHE A 218 -30.38 0.46 30.26
CA PHE A 218 -31.41 -0.46 29.76
C PHE A 218 -32.77 -0.07 30.32
N LYS A 219 -32.89 0.12 31.64
CA LYS A 219 -34.13 0.54 32.30
C LYS A 219 -34.61 1.92 31.85
N ALA A 220 -33.70 2.82 31.46
CA ALA A 220 -34.06 4.13 30.93
C ALA A 220 -34.58 4.08 29.48
N ALA A 221 -34.30 2.99 28.75
CA ALA A 221 -34.73 2.78 27.37
C ALA A 221 -35.96 1.87 27.25
N ASP A 222 -36.16 0.99 28.22
CA ASP A 222 -37.35 0.18 28.50
C ASP A 222 -38.48 1.14 28.96
N THR A 223 -39.40 1.44 28.05
CA THR A 223 -40.39 2.53 28.19
C THR A 223 -41.83 2.04 28.29
N ASP A 224 -42.06 0.74 28.13
CA ASP A 224 -43.37 0.12 28.20
C ASP A 224 -43.73 -0.36 29.61
N ASP A 225 -44.92 0.01 30.07
CA ASP A 225 -45.43 -0.33 31.41
C ASP A 225 -46.25 -1.65 31.45
N GLN A 226 -46.51 -2.33 30.31
CA GLN A 226 -47.56 -3.38 30.31
C GLN A 226 -47.37 -4.69 29.54
N ASP A 227 -46.36 -4.94 28.68
CA ASP A 227 -46.28 -6.27 28.01
C ASP A 227 -44.86 -6.85 27.73
N SER A 228 -43.75 -6.14 28.01
CA SER A 228 -42.37 -6.65 27.82
C SER A 228 -41.38 -6.30 28.94
N GLU A 229 -41.83 -6.18 30.21
CA GLU A 229 -40.96 -5.82 31.35
C GLU A 229 -39.61 -6.59 31.34
N GLY A 230 -38.50 -5.86 31.13
CA GLY A 230 -37.15 -6.41 31.17
C GLY A 230 -36.56 -6.92 29.85
N LEU A 231 -37.22 -6.66 28.71
CA LEU A 231 -36.70 -6.92 27.35
C LEU A 231 -36.82 -5.65 26.50
N LEU A 232 -35.86 -5.35 25.62
CA LEU A 232 -35.95 -4.20 24.70
C LEU A 232 -36.49 -4.62 23.34
N ASP A 233 -37.51 -3.94 22.85
CA ASP A 233 -37.92 -4.04 21.45
C ASP A 233 -36.94 -3.29 20.51
N PHE A 234 -37.21 -3.31 19.19
CA PHE A 234 -36.33 -2.63 18.23
C PHE A 234 -36.26 -1.10 18.41
N ASN A 235 -37.37 -0.44 18.76
CA ASN A 235 -37.42 1.02 18.95
C ASN A 235 -36.73 1.44 20.25
N GLU A 236 -36.91 0.66 21.31
CA GLU A 236 -36.27 0.84 22.60
C GLU A 236 -34.77 0.55 22.51
N PHE A 237 -34.38 -0.48 21.76
CA PHE A 237 -32.99 -0.72 21.41
C PHE A 237 -32.38 0.45 20.63
N ILE A 238 -33.12 1.10 19.71
CA ILE A 238 -32.63 2.31 19.04
C ILE A 238 -32.34 3.41 20.07
N ASN A 239 -33.23 3.63 21.04
CA ASN A 239 -33.04 4.63 22.08
C ASN A 239 -31.85 4.30 22.98
N PHE A 240 -31.73 3.04 23.40
CA PHE A 240 -30.58 2.52 24.13
C PHE A 240 -29.28 2.72 23.35
N TYR A 241 -29.23 2.27 22.09
CA TYR A 241 -28.06 2.36 21.21
C TYR A 241 -27.66 3.81 20.97
N LYS A 242 -28.62 4.72 20.74
CA LYS A 242 -28.37 6.16 20.63
C LYS A 242 -27.78 6.73 21.93
N SER A 243 -28.33 6.38 23.09
CA SER A 243 -27.83 6.83 24.39
C SER A 243 -26.35 6.49 24.60
N ILE A 244 -25.94 5.27 24.26
CA ILE A 244 -24.54 4.83 24.41
C ILE A 244 -23.60 5.30 23.28
N SER A 245 -24.14 5.63 22.11
CA SER A 245 -23.37 6.04 20.92
C SER A 245 -23.33 7.55 20.69
N THR A 246 -24.11 8.33 21.45
CA THR A 246 -24.12 9.80 21.35
C THR A 246 -22.75 10.37 21.74
N ARG A 247 -22.15 11.12 20.81
CA ARG A 247 -20.81 11.69 20.96
C ARG A 247 -20.86 13.06 21.61
N ARG A 248 -20.53 13.12 22.90
CA ARG A 248 -20.55 14.33 23.72
C ARG A 248 -19.75 15.48 23.10
N GLU A 249 -18.57 15.19 22.55
CA GLU A 249 -17.69 16.17 21.93
C GLU A 249 -18.31 16.82 20.68
N ILE A 250 -19.04 16.06 19.86
CA ILE A 250 -19.76 16.61 18.69
C ILE A 250 -20.95 17.45 19.14
N TYR A 251 -21.68 16.97 20.15
CA TYR A 251 -22.80 17.68 20.72
C TYR A 251 -22.39 19.04 21.31
N LEU A 252 -21.26 19.09 22.04
CA LEU A 252 -20.72 20.34 22.57
C LEU A 252 -20.29 21.32 21.46
N LEU A 253 -19.77 20.81 20.33
CA LEU A 253 -19.47 21.66 19.18
C LEU A 253 -20.74 22.24 18.55
N LEU A 254 -21.79 21.42 18.41
CA LEU A 254 -23.08 21.89 17.93
C LEU A 254 -23.63 22.99 18.83
N LEU A 255 -23.62 22.81 20.15
CA LEU A 255 -24.08 23.82 21.10
C LEU A 255 -23.24 25.10 21.05
N LYS A 256 -21.92 24.98 20.90
CA LYS A 256 -21.02 26.14 20.80
C LYS A 256 -21.37 27.03 19.61
N TYR A 257 -21.62 26.42 18.44
CA TYR A 257 -21.86 27.15 17.20
C TYR A 257 -23.34 27.44 16.93
N GLY A 258 -24.25 26.66 17.50
CA GLY A 258 -25.70 26.88 17.49
C GLY A 258 -26.18 27.82 18.59
N ASN A 259 -25.30 28.59 19.25
CA ASN A 259 -25.68 29.50 20.33
C ASN A 259 -26.54 28.83 21.43
N SER A 260 -26.07 27.67 21.91
CA SER A 260 -26.75 26.79 22.88
C SER A 260 -28.06 26.15 22.42
N LYS A 261 -28.40 26.23 21.13
CA LYS A 261 -29.49 25.46 20.50
C LYS A 261 -28.97 24.08 20.07
N GLU A 262 -29.87 23.10 20.05
CA GLU A 262 -29.59 21.74 19.54
C GLU A 262 -29.58 21.65 18.00
N HIS A 263 -29.37 22.77 17.31
CA HIS A 263 -29.27 22.87 15.86
C HIS A 263 -28.49 24.12 15.45
N MET A 264 -27.96 24.12 14.22
CA MET A 264 -27.36 25.29 13.57
C MET A 264 -28.20 25.77 12.39
N THR A 265 -28.37 27.07 12.26
CA THR A 265 -28.89 27.73 11.06
C THR A 265 -27.81 27.81 9.97
N VAL A 266 -28.19 28.23 8.75
CA VAL A 266 -27.25 28.48 7.63
C VAL A 266 -26.09 29.40 8.04
N ALA A 267 -26.39 30.51 8.72
CA ALA A 267 -25.38 31.49 9.14
C ALA A 267 -24.44 30.94 10.22
N GLU A 268 -24.97 30.15 11.16
CA GLU A 268 -24.17 29.51 12.22
C GLU A 268 -23.27 28.40 11.67
N LEU A 269 -23.79 27.62 10.71
CA LEU A 269 -22.99 26.63 9.99
C LEU A 269 -21.87 27.32 9.20
N ARG A 270 -22.17 28.42 8.51
CA ARG A 270 -21.16 29.22 7.81
C ARG A 270 -20.05 29.68 8.76
N LEU A 271 -20.42 30.22 9.92
CA LEU A 271 -19.46 30.63 10.96
C LEU A 271 -18.57 29.47 11.40
N PHE A 272 -19.12 28.27 11.61
CA PHE A 272 -18.35 27.08 11.93
C PHE A 272 -17.34 26.71 10.82
N LEU A 273 -17.77 26.74 9.56
CA LEU A 273 -16.92 26.40 8.41
C LEU A 273 -15.77 27.41 8.23
N GLU A 274 -16.04 28.70 8.38
CA GLU A 274 -15.03 29.75 8.27
C GLU A 274 -14.07 29.74 9.49
N THR A 275 -14.60 29.57 10.70
CA THR A 275 -13.83 29.71 11.94
C THR A 275 -13.03 28.47 12.30
N GLU A 276 -13.67 27.30 12.37
CA GLU A 276 -13.03 26.06 12.80
C GLU A 276 -12.46 25.28 11.62
N GLN A 277 -13.22 25.15 10.52
CA GLN A 277 -12.76 24.40 9.35
C GLN A 277 -11.79 25.19 8.46
N LYS A 278 -11.59 26.48 8.75
CA LYS A 278 -10.74 27.42 8.00
C LYS A 278 -11.02 27.43 6.50
N MET A 279 -12.28 27.22 6.12
CA MET A 279 -12.70 27.30 4.73
C MET A 279 -12.80 28.78 4.33
N THR A 280 -12.28 29.12 3.15
CA THR A 280 -12.44 30.46 2.58
C THR A 280 -13.64 30.50 1.64
N ASP A 281 -14.21 31.70 1.44
CA ASP A 281 -15.26 31.96 0.45
C ASP A 281 -16.51 31.06 0.60
N VAL A 282 -16.89 30.75 1.84
CA VAL A 282 -18.09 29.95 2.15
C VAL A 282 -19.33 30.78 1.84
N THR A 283 -20.19 30.31 0.94
CA THR A 283 -21.47 30.99 0.63
C THR A 283 -22.65 30.33 1.34
N ASP A 284 -23.74 31.08 1.50
CA ASP A 284 -24.97 30.58 2.11
C ASP A 284 -25.59 29.45 1.27
N GLU A 285 -25.42 29.48 -0.06
CA GLU A 285 -25.83 28.40 -0.96
C GLU A 285 -25.05 27.12 -0.67
N HIS A 286 -23.74 27.23 -0.41
CA HIS A 286 -22.92 26.06 -0.04
C HIS A 286 -23.38 25.44 1.28
N CYS A 287 -23.65 26.28 2.29
CA CYS A 287 -24.21 25.83 3.56
C CYS A 287 -25.59 25.17 3.38
N CYS A 288 -26.48 25.76 2.57
CA CYS A 288 -27.76 25.15 2.21
C CYS A 288 -27.58 23.77 1.56
N GLN A 289 -26.62 23.62 0.65
CA GLN A 289 -26.32 22.34 0.00
C GLN A 289 -25.84 21.28 1.00
N ILE A 290 -25.04 21.66 1.99
CA ILE A 290 -24.63 20.77 3.10
C ILE A 290 -25.86 20.30 3.87
N ILE A 291 -26.74 21.22 4.28
CA ILE A 291 -27.97 20.89 5.02
C ILE A 291 -28.86 19.95 4.20
N GLN A 292 -29.11 20.28 2.93
CA GLN A 292 -29.89 19.43 2.02
C GLN A 292 -29.23 18.07 1.72
N THR A 293 -27.96 17.89 2.06
CA THR A 293 -27.20 16.66 1.83
C THR A 293 -27.15 15.78 3.06
N TYR A 294 -26.94 16.38 4.23
CA TYR A 294 -26.60 15.65 5.45
C TYR A 294 -27.73 15.60 6.47
N GLU A 295 -28.59 16.61 6.55
CA GLU A 295 -29.69 16.62 7.53
C GLU A 295 -30.69 15.50 7.19
N PRO A 296 -31.00 14.55 8.09
CA PRO A 296 -31.92 13.46 7.77
C PRO A 296 -33.40 13.88 7.82
N VAL A 297 -33.77 14.81 8.71
CA VAL A 297 -35.17 15.22 8.96
C VAL A 297 -35.64 16.21 7.90
N GLN A 298 -36.80 15.95 7.29
CA GLN A 298 -37.27 16.72 6.13
C GLN A 298 -37.74 18.13 6.51
N GLU A 299 -38.33 18.26 7.70
CA GLU A 299 -38.76 19.53 8.30
C GLU A 299 -37.55 20.43 8.59
N ASN A 300 -36.49 19.85 9.13
CA ASN A 300 -35.24 20.57 9.37
C ASN A 300 -34.62 21.08 8.05
N ARG A 301 -34.67 20.26 6.99
CA ARG A 301 -34.22 20.67 5.65
C ARG A 301 -35.04 21.84 5.09
N SER A 302 -36.37 21.84 5.25
CA SER A 302 -37.20 22.94 4.74
C SER A 302 -37.00 24.23 5.54
N MET A 303 -36.68 24.12 6.82
CA MET A 303 -36.33 25.24 7.69
C MET A 303 -34.89 25.73 7.54
N GLY A 304 -34.04 25.01 6.80
CA GLY A 304 -32.62 25.38 6.64
C GLY A 304 -31.80 25.25 7.92
N ILE A 305 -32.11 24.24 8.75
CA ILE A 305 -31.40 23.96 10.00
C ILE A 305 -30.71 22.60 9.96
N LEU A 306 -29.56 22.50 10.62
CA LEU A 306 -28.75 21.29 10.77
C LEU A 306 -28.77 20.82 12.23
N GLY A 307 -29.41 19.68 12.48
CA GLY A 307 -29.45 19.04 13.80
C GLY A 307 -28.20 18.19 14.07
N ILE A 308 -28.15 17.56 15.25
CA ILE A 308 -27.00 16.72 15.67
C ILE A 308 -26.72 15.55 14.71
N ASP A 309 -27.76 14.89 14.19
CA ASP A 309 -27.60 13.76 13.26
C ASP A 309 -27.06 14.23 11.91
N GLY A 310 -27.53 15.38 11.42
CA GLY A 310 -27.03 16.02 10.20
C GLY A 310 -25.59 16.47 10.35
N PHE A 311 -25.26 17.11 11.48
CA PHE A 311 -23.90 17.57 11.76
C PHE A 311 -22.90 16.40 11.91
N THR A 312 -23.30 15.34 12.61
CA THR A 312 -22.52 14.09 12.71
C THR A 312 -22.32 13.46 11.33
N SER A 313 -23.36 13.43 10.51
CA SER A 313 -23.29 12.91 9.13
C SER A 313 -22.36 13.72 8.24
N TYR A 314 -22.33 15.05 8.41
CA TYR A 314 -21.40 15.95 7.72
C TYR A 314 -19.94 15.66 8.12
N LEU A 315 -19.65 15.56 9.42
CA LEU A 315 -18.29 15.30 9.93
C LEU A 315 -17.76 13.90 9.55
N LEU A 316 -18.64 12.90 9.42
CA LEU A 316 -18.28 11.56 8.90
C LEU A 316 -18.27 11.50 7.37
N GLY A 317 -18.76 12.55 6.71
CA GLY A 317 -18.82 12.67 5.25
C GLY A 317 -17.45 12.92 4.62
N PRO A 318 -17.36 12.89 3.28
CA PRO A 318 -16.13 13.23 2.55
C PRO A 318 -15.57 14.63 2.89
N GLU A 319 -16.44 15.58 3.25
CA GLU A 319 -16.08 16.95 3.63
C GLU A 319 -15.49 17.00 5.04
N GLY A 320 -15.78 16.03 5.90
CA GLY A 320 -15.19 15.90 7.22
C GLY A 320 -13.90 15.06 7.26
N ASP A 321 -13.49 14.45 6.14
CA ASP A 321 -12.23 13.68 6.06
C ASP A 321 -11.03 14.62 6.21
N ILE A 322 -10.00 14.17 6.94
CA ILE A 322 -8.74 14.90 7.09
C ILE A 322 -7.96 15.00 5.77
N PHE A 323 -8.20 14.08 4.83
CA PHE A 323 -7.58 14.11 3.52
C PHE A 323 -8.26 15.13 2.61
N ASN A 324 -7.48 16.05 2.04
CA ASN A 324 -7.98 17.04 1.09
C ASN A 324 -8.61 16.35 -0.13
N SER A 325 -9.93 16.45 -0.25
CA SER A 325 -10.69 15.83 -1.34
C SER A 325 -10.27 16.33 -2.73
N ALA A 326 -9.73 17.55 -2.85
CA ALA A 326 -9.20 18.08 -4.10
C ALA A 326 -8.00 17.27 -4.61
N HIS A 327 -7.21 16.67 -3.71
CA HIS A 327 -6.04 15.86 -4.04
C HIS A 327 -6.42 14.42 -4.44
N SER A 328 -7.72 14.07 -4.38
CA SER A 328 -8.25 12.83 -4.96
C SER A 328 -8.40 12.90 -6.49
N LYS A 329 -8.05 14.04 -7.09
CA LYS A 329 -7.94 14.27 -8.53
C LYS A 329 -6.54 14.77 -8.86
N ILE A 330 -6.22 14.83 -10.15
CA ILE A 330 -5.00 15.48 -10.62
C ILE A 330 -5.06 16.95 -10.20
N ASN A 331 -4.07 17.37 -9.43
CA ASN A 331 -3.98 18.72 -8.86
C ASN A 331 -2.56 19.31 -8.91
N GLN A 332 -1.60 18.57 -9.43
CA GLN A 332 -0.23 19.02 -9.63
C GLN A 332 0.04 19.27 -11.11
N ASP A 333 1.07 20.07 -11.40
CA ASP A 333 1.54 20.28 -12.76
C ASP A 333 2.10 18.96 -13.32
N MET A 334 1.55 18.48 -14.43
CA MET A 334 1.92 17.23 -15.10
C MET A 334 2.75 17.45 -16.36
N THR A 335 3.16 18.70 -16.63
CA THR A 335 3.87 19.13 -17.84
C THR A 335 5.38 19.23 -17.68
N ARG A 336 5.91 19.07 -16.45
CA ARG A 336 7.36 19.08 -16.18
C ARG A 336 8.03 17.78 -16.65
N PRO A 337 9.37 17.75 -16.76
CA PRO A 337 10.10 16.56 -17.17
C PRO A 337 9.86 15.36 -16.25
N LEU A 338 9.88 14.13 -16.78
CA LEU A 338 9.70 12.90 -15.97
C LEU A 338 10.62 12.84 -14.73
N SER A 339 11.83 13.36 -14.82
CA SER A 339 12.78 13.39 -13.70
C SER A 339 12.35 14.28 -12.53
N HIS A 340 11.35 15.16 -12.72
CA HIS A 340 10.78 16.04 -11.70
C HIS A 340 9.70 15.37 -10.84
N TYR A 341 9.37 14.10 -11.07
CA TYR A 341 8.33 13.39 -10.34
C TYR A 341 8.90 12.22 -9.53
N PHE A 342 8.36 11.99 -8.34
CA PHE A 342 8.34 10.68 -7.73
C PHE A 342 7.36 9.80 -8.50
N ILE A 343 7.78 8.57 -8.82
CA ILE A 343 7.02 7.64 -9.66
C ILE A 343 6.78 6.36 -8.88
N ALA A 344 5.53 5.92 -8.83
CA ALA A 344 5.18 4.67 -8.18
C ALA A 344 5.76 3.48 -8.96
N SER A 345 6.74 2.81 -8.38
CA SER A 345 7.49 1.65 -8.86
C SER A 345 7.32 0.40 -8.00
N SER A 346 7.16 -0.75 -8.65
CA SER A 346 7.13 -2.08 -8.03
C SER A 346 8.42 -2.85 -8.35
N HIS A 347 8.90 -3.63 -7.38
CA HIS A 347 10.00 -4.58 -7.51
C HIS A 347 9.47 -6.00 -7.64
N ASN A 348 10.08 -6.83 -8.49
CA ASN A 348 9.69 -8.22 -8.78
C ASN A 348 8.17 -8.41 -8.82
N THR A 349 7.52 -7.64 -9.71
CA THR A 349 6.06 -7.39 -9.68
C THR A 349 5.24 -8.67 -9.80
N TYR A 350 5.82 -9.72 -10.40
CA TYR A 350 5.19 -11.01 -10.60
C TYR A 350 5.03 -11.84 -9.31
N LEU A 351 5.76 -11.57 -8.22
CA LEU A 351 5.74 -12.41 -7.02
C LEU A 351 4.53 -12.18 -6.12
N LEU A 352 3.93 -13.27 -5.62
CA LEU A 352 2.85 -13.25 -4.63
C LEU A 352 3.34 -13.32 -3.17
N GLY A 353 4.62 -13.62 -2.92
CA GLY A 353 5.17 -13.75 -1.58
C GLY A 353 6.68 -13.52 -1.51
N ASP A 354 7.39 -14.44 -0.85
CA ASP A 354 8.86 -14.42 -0.70
C ASP A 354 9.62 -14.56 -2.02
N GLN A 355 10.91 -14.22 -2.00
CA GLN A 355 11.76 -14.21 -3.19
C GLN A 355 12.22 -15.59 -3.65
N LEU A 356 12.04 -16.66 -2.87
CA LEU A 356 12.71 -17.95 -3.13
C LEU A 356 11.75 -19.06 -3.58
N THR A 357 10.55 -19.11 -3.02
CA THR A 357 9.63 -20.26 -3.11
C THR A 357 8.20 -19.85 -3.42
N SER A 358 7.89 -18.56 -3.45
CA SER A 358 6.53 -18.08 -3.71
C SER A 358 6.10 -18.25 -5.16
N ASN A 359 4.80 -18.16 -5.41
CA ASN A 359 4.26 -18.25 -6.76
C ASN A 359 4.42 -16.90 -7.49
N SER A 360 4.76 -16.99 -8.76
CA SER A 360 4.62 -15.89 -9.72
C SER A 360 3.22 -15.89 -10.33
N SER A 361 2.66 -14.70 -10.53
CA SER A 361 1.31 -14.50 -11.05
C SER A 361 1.22 -13.32 -12.02
N MET A 362 0.45 -13.52 -13.09
CA MET A 362 0.15 -12.46 -14.06
C MET A 362 -0.86 -11.44 -13.51
N ASP A 363 -1.70 -11.85 -12.55
CA ASP A 363 -2.71 -10.98 -11.93
C ASP A 363 -2.07 -9.91 -11.03
N MET A 364 -0.84 -10.12 -10.56
CA MET A 364 -0.11 -9.12 -9.77
C MET A 364 0.19 -7.85 -10.57
N TYR A 365 0.51 -7.97 -11.86
CA TYR A 365 0.68 -6.81 -12.73
C TYR A 365 -0.60 -5.97 -12.81
N VAL A 366 -1.75 -6.64 -12.96
CA VAL A 366 -3.05 -5.96 -12.99
C VAL A 366 -3.31 -5.28 -11.64
N ARG A 367 -3.13 -6.00 -10.53
CA ARG A 367 -3.33 -5.48 -9.17
C ARG A 367 -2.50 -4.22 -8.93
N VAL A 368 -1.20 -4.29 -9.20
CA VAL A 368 -0.25 -3.20 -8.97
C VAL A 368 -0.53 -1.99 -9.89
N LEU A 369 -0.87 -2.22 -11.16
CA LEU A 369 -1.24 -1.12 -12.06
C LEU A 369 -2.55 -0.44 -11.63
N GLN A 370 -3.54 -1.21 -11.15
CA GLN A 370 -4.83 -0.65 -10.67
C GLN A 370 -4.70 0.11 -9.34
N THR A 371 -3.67 -0.16 -8.53
CA THR A 371 -3.40 0.65 -7.32
C THR A 371 -2.70 1.97 -7.62
N GLY A 372 -2.36 2.25 -8.89
CA GLY A 372 -1.75 3.50 -9.33
C GLY A 372 -0.27 3.38 -9.69
N CYS A 373 0.37 2.22 -9.47
CA CYS A 373 1.78 2.00 -9.84
C CYS A 373 2.02 2.20 -11.34
N ARG A 374 3.13 2.86 -11.71
CA ARG A 374 3.49 3.27 -13.08
C ARG A 374 4.83 2.72 -13.57
N CYS A 375 5.65 2.11 -12.71
CA CYS A 375 6.84 1.37 -13.13
C CYS A 375 6.78 -0.06 -12.57
N ILE A 376 6.81 -1.06 -13.45
CA ILE A 376 6.71 -2.46 -13.09
C ILE A 376 7.89 -3.25 -13.66
N GLU A 377 8.28 -4.31 -12.96
CA GLU A 377 9.45 -5.12 -13.27
C GLU A 377 9.06 -6.49 -13.83
N ILE A 378 9.78 -6.93 -14.86
CA ILE A 378 9.57 -8.19 -15.58
C ILE A 378 10.92 -8.89 -15.78
N ASP A 379 11.12 -10.00 -15.06
CA ASP A 379 12.37 -10.78 -15.13
C ASP A 379 12.24 -11.89 -16.17
N CYS A 380 12.81 -11.68 -17.34
CA CYS A 380 12.64 -12.53 -18.51
C CYS A 380 13.73 -13.60 -18.61
N TRP A 381 13.31 -14.85 -18.75
CA TRP A 381 14.17 -16.02 -18.89
C TRP A 381 13.71 -16.91 -20.05
N ASP A 382 14.62 -17.70 -20.60
CA ASP A 382 14.30 -18.64 -21.67
C ASP A 382 13.26 -19.70 -21.23
N GLY A 383 12.20 -19.85 -22.02
CA GLY A 383 11.26 -20.97 -21.90
C GLY A 383 11.68 -22.19 -22.71
N LYS A 384 11.29 -23.38 -22.26
CA LYS A 384 11.65 -24.68 -22.90
C LYS A 384 11.01 -24.88 -24.27
N ASP A 385 9.92 -24.19 -24.54
CA ASP A 385 9.10 -24.23 -25.75
C ASP A 385 9.41 -23.07 -26.72
N GLY A 386 10.51 -22.34 -26.49
CA GLY A 386 10.88 -21.17 -27.28
C GLY A 386 10.07 -19.90 -26.96
N GLU A 387 9.17 -19.95 -25.97
CA GLU A 387 8.38 -18.82 -25.50
C GLU A 387 8.91 -18.30 -24.15
N PRO A 388 9.32 -17.02 -24.06
CA PRO A 388 9.90 -16.45 -22.85
C PRO A 388 9.00 -16.61 -21.62
N VAL A 389 9.63 -16.86 -20.47
CA VAL A 389 8.96 -17.00 -19.17
C VAL A 389 9.47 -15.96 -18.19
N VAL A 390 8.66 -15.69 -17.17
CA VAL A 390 8.96 -14.74 -16.10
C VAL A 390 8.90 -15.44 -14.75
N TYR A 391 9.99 -15.33 -14.00
CA TYR A 391 10.17 -15.84 -12.64
C TYR A 391 11.49 -15.30 -12.07
N HIS A 392 11.72 -15.54 -10.78
CA HIS A 392 12.98 -15.16 -10.15
C HIS A 392 14.07 -16.20 -10.43
N GLY A 393 15.11 -15.79 -11.16
CA GLY A 393 16.19 -16.64 -11.63
C GLY A 393 16.83 -17.50 -10.54
N TYR A 394 17.19 -18.74 -10.87
CA TYR A 394 17.84 -19.68 -9.95
C TYR A 394 17.09 -19.94 -8.63
N THR A 395 15.79 -19.65 -8.56
CA THR A 395 14.96 -19.96 -7.37
C THR A 395 13.92 -21.05 -7.67
N MET A 396 13.07 -21.36 -6.69
CA MET A 396 11.94 -22.29 -6.81
C MET A 396 10.61 -21.57 -7.05
N THR A 397 10.65 -20.28 -7.41
CA THR A 397 9.44 -19.53 -7.76
C THR A 397 8.76 -20.12 -9.00
N SER A 398 7.42 -20.08 -9.04
CA SER A 398 6.69 -20.58 -10.20
C SER A 398 6.92 -19.69 -11.43
N LYS A 399 6.70 -20.24 -12.63
CA LYS A 399 6.91 -19.52 -13.89
C LYS A 399 5.58 -19.10 -14.50
N VAL A 400 5.57 -17.93 -15.11
CA VAL A 400 4.45 -17.42 -15.93
C VAL A 400 4.94 -17.02 -17.31
N LYS A 401 4.08 -17.04 -18.32
CA LYS A 401 4.49 -16.75 -19.72
C LYS A 401 4.52 -15.24 -19.98
N PHE A 402 5.59 -14.77 -20.61
CA PHE A 402 5.79 -13.36 -20.94
C PHE A 402 4.64 -12.80 -21.80
N ARG A 403 4.19 -13.55 -22.81
CA ARG A 403 3.10 -13.17 -23.71
C ARG A 403 1.84 -12.71 -22.98
N TYR A 404 1.40 -13.47 -21.99
CA TYR A 404 0.16 -13.17 -21.27
C TYR A 404 0.33 -11.99 -20.30
N ILE A 405 1.55 -11.76 -19.77
CA ILE A 405 1.85 -10.55 -19.01
C ILE A 405 1.67 -9.30 -19.90
N ILE A 406 2.25 -9.30 -21.11
CA ILE A 406 2.14 -8.17 -22.05
C ILE A 406 0.68 -7.94 -22.48
N LEU A 407 -0.09 -9.00 -22.73
CA LEU A 407 -1.54 -8.89 -23.00
C LEU A 407 -2.30 -8.24 -21.83
N ASN A 408 -2.06 -8.68 -20.59
CA ASN A 408 -2.70 -8.10 -19.42
C ASN A 408 -2.31 -6.62 -19.24
N ILE A 409 -1.04 -6.27 -19.40
CA ILE A 409 -0.59 -4.88 -19.31
C ILE A 409 -1.31 -4.03 -20.38
N ASN A 410 -1.39 -4.50 -21.63
CA ASN A 410 -2.06 -3.78 -22.71
C ASN A 410 -3.52 -3.46 -22.40
N ASP A 411 -4.23 -4.41 -21.80
CA ASP A 411 -5.66 -4.30 -21.52
C ASP A 411 -5.96 -3.46 -20.28
N PHE A 412 -5.08 -3.47 -19.27
CA PHE A 412 -5.37 -2.91 -17.95
C PHE A 412 -4.53 -1.69 -17.56
N ALA A 413 -3.36 -1.45 -18.17
CA ALA A 413 -2.44 -0.38 -17.78
C ALA A 413 -3.08 1.01 -17.78
N PHE A 414 -3.98 1.28 -18.74
CA PHE A 414 -4.57 2.60 -18.97
C PHE A 414 -6.06 2.71 -18.68
N LEU A 415 -6.61 1.73 -17.96
CA LEU A 415 -8.06 1.64 -17.72
C LEU A 415 -8.57 2.80 -16.85
N ASN A 416 -7.96 2.99 -15.68
CA ASN A 416 -8.35 4.00 -14.68
C ASN A 416 -7.29 5.09 -14.47
N ASN A 417 -6.17 5.00 -15.20
CA ASN A 417 -5.05 5.92 -15.11
C ASN A 417 -4.50 6.10 -16.53
N LYS A 418 -4.30 7.34 -17.00
CA LYS A 418 -3.84 7.60 -18.36
C LYS A 418 -2.36 7.94 -18.45
N TYR A 419 -1.65 8.08 -17.34
CA TYR A 419 -0.24 8.42 -17.34
C TYR A 419 0.65 7.23 -17.71
N PRO A 420 1.87 7.48 -18.25
CA PRO A 420 2.72 6.47 -18.85
C PRO A 420 3.09 5.34 -17.91
N VAL A 421 3.36 4.17 -18.49
CA VAL A 421 3.87 2.99 -17.78
C VAL A 421 5.29 2.67 -18.24
N ILE A 422 6.21 2.50 -17.30
CA ILE A 422 7.59 2.05 -17.54
C ILE A 422 7.67 0.55 -17.24
N LEU A 423 8.13 -0.23 -18.22
CA LEU A 423 8.43 -1.65 -18.05
C LEU A 423 9.94 -1.80 -17.85
N SER A 424 10.35 -2.10 -16.62
CA SER A 424 11.74 -2.44 -16.29
C SER A 424 11.99 -3.91 -16.61
N LEU A 425 12.69 -4.17 -17.72
CA LEU A 425 13.01 -5.53 -18.15
C LEU A 425 14.36 -5.95 -17.58
N GLU A 426 14.37 -7.06 -16.85
CA GLU A 426 15.59 -7.78 -16.50
C GLU A 426 15.73 -8.97 -17.46
N ASN A 427 16.64 -8.86 -18.43
CA ASN A 427 16.71 -9.76 -19.57
C ASN A 427 17.81 -10.82 -19.41
N HIS A 428 17.40 -12.07 -19.27
CA HIS A 428 18.24 -13.28 -19.24
C HIS A 428 17.93 -14.24 -20.40
N CYS A 429 17.18 -13.78 -21.41
CA CYS A 429 16.82 -14.59 -22.57
C CYS A 429 17.96 -14.69 -23.59
N SER A 430 18.02 -15.82 -24.29
CA SER A 430 18.76 -15.98 -25.54
C SER A 430 18.31 -14.97 -26.60
N VAL A 431 19.18 -14.65 -27.56
CA VAL A 431 18.87 -13.69 -28.64
C VAL A 431 17.61 -14.09 -29.43
N SER A 432 17.39 -15.38 -29.65
CA SER A 432 16.18 -15.87 -30.33
C SER A 432 14.90 -15.54 -29.55
N GLN A 433 14.90 -15.74 -28.23
CA GLN A 433 13.76 -15.39 -27.39
C GLN A 433 13.64 -13.89 -27.12
N GLN A 434 14.74 -13.12 -27.14
CA GLN A 434 14.68 -11.66 -27.15
C GLN A 434 13.96 -11.12 -28.40
N LYS A 435 14.18 -11.73 -29.57
CA LYS A 435 13.42 -11.41 -30.81
C LYS A 435 11.92 -11.74 -30.66
N VAL A 436 11.56 -12.78 -29.90
CA VAL A 436 10.15 -13.09 -29.56
C VAL A 436 9.58 -12.01 -28.64
N MET A 437 10.29 -11.62 -27.58
CA MET A 437 9.87 -10.55 -26.67
C MET A 437 9.61 -9.24 -27.41
N ALA A 438 10.54 -8.83 -28.28
CA ALA A 438 10.44 -7.60 -29.06
C ALA A 438 9.22 -7.61 -29.99
N ARG A 439 8.99 -8.72 -30.72
CA ARG A 439 7.80 -8.88 -31.57
C ARG A 439 6.51 -8.81 -30.75
N LEU A 440 6.42 -9.55 -29.65
CA LEU A 440 5.23 -9.54 -28.79
C LEU A 440 4.91 -8.13 -28.29
N MET A 441 5.90 -7.37 -27.82
CA MET A 441 5.68 -6.00 -27.37
C MET A 441 5.23 -5.08 -28.51
N ARG A 442 5.85 -5.15 -29.70
CA ARG A 442 5.43 -4.35 -30.87
C ARG A 442 4.00 -4.69 -31.30
N ASP A 443 3.70 -5.97 -31.48
CA ASP A 443 2.43 -6.46 -32.02
C ASP A 443 1.25 -6.21 -31.06
N ILE A 444 1.49 -6.33 -29.74
CA ILE A 444 0.46 -6.19 -28.72
C ILE A 444 0.24 -4.72 -28.35
N PHE A 445 1.31 -3.96 -28.06
CA PHE A 445 1.16 -2.57 -27.62
C PHE A 445 0.91 -1.60 -28.77
N LYS A 446 1.40 -1.89 -29.98
CA LYS A 446 1.21 -1.05 -31.17
C LYS A 446 1.53 0.43 -30.89
N ASP A 447 0.57 1.32 -31.10
CA ASP A 447 0.66 2.76 -30.91
C ASP A 447 0.90 3.18 -29.45
N LYS A 448 0.69 2.29 -28.47
CA LYS A 448 1.01 2.55 -27.06
C LYS A 448 2.50 2.46 -26.80
N LEU A 449 3.28 1.70 -27.60
CA LEU A 449 4.71 1.54 -27.37
C LEU A 449 5.49 2.75 -27.90
N ILE A 450 6.33 3.36 -27.06
CA ILE A 450 7.28 4.40 -27.49
C ILE A 450 8.63 3.75 -27.73
N TYR A 451 9.13 3.87 -28.95
CA TYR A 451 10.49 3.45 -29.32
C TYR A 451 11.20 4.44 -30.26
N GLU A 452 10.49 5.43 -30.81
CA GLU A 452 11.04 6.55 -31.57
C GLU A 452 11.28 7.76 -30.65
N THR A 453 12.40 8.45 -30.85
CA THR A 453 12.78 9.64 -30.07
C THR A 453 12.67 10.89 -30.93
N SER A 454 11.66 11.73 -30.71
CA SER A 454 11.67 13.13 -31.14
C SER A 454 12.24 13.96 -30.00
N PHE A 455 13.55 13.87 -29.77
CA PHE A 455 14.22 14.56 -28.68
C PHE A 455 14.74 15.91 -29.17
N ASP A 456 14.37 17.00 -28.48
CA ASP A 456 14.79 18.36 -28.82
C ASP A 456 16.14 18.77 -28.21
N GLY A 457 16.75 17.90 -27.40
CA GLY A 457 18.06 18.15 -26.81
C GLY A 457 18.02 18.50 -25.31
N THR A 458 16.86 18.82 -24.73
CA THR A 458 16.83 19.62 -23.49
C THR A 458 16.45 18.85 -22.22
N ASP A 459 15.30 18.16 -22.18
CA ASP A 459 14.79 17.50 -20.99
C ASP A 459 13.98 16.24 -21.33
N LEU A 460 13.81 15.34 -20.35
CA LEU A 460 12.90 14.20 -20.50
C LEU A 460 11.45 14.67 -20.81
N PRO A 461 10.69 13.93 -21.63
CA PRO A 461 9.29 14.24 -21.86
C PRO A 461 8.48 14.22 -20.55
N SER A 462 7.35 14.91 -20.53
CA SER A 462 6.49 15.00 -19.35
C SER A 462 5.53 13.83 -19.23
N PRO A 463 5.03 13.52 -18.01
CA PRO A 463 3.94 12.55 -17.85
C PRO A 463 2.72 12.87 -18.73
N GLN A 464 2.40 14.16 -18.91
CA GLN A 464 1.30 14.62 -19.75
C GLN A 464 1.51 14.29 -21.23
N SER A 465 2.71 14.52 -21.78
CA SER A 465 2.97 14.24 -23.21
C SER A 465 3.03 12.73 -23.52
N LEU A 466 3.30 11.91 -22.49
CA LEU A 466 3.39 10.46 -22.59
C LEU A 466 2.11 9.73 -22.17
N MET A 467 0.96 10.41 -22.10
CA MET A 467 -0.30 9.75 -21.74
C MET A 467 -0.64 8.58 -22.68
N GLY A 468 -1.03 7.45 -22.10
CA GLY A 468 -1.37 6.22 -22.82
C GLY A 468 -0.17 5.45 -23.37
N LYS A 469 1.06 5.88 -23.02
CA LYS A 469 2.29 5.30 -23.58
C LYS A 469 3.00 4.34 -22.62
N VAL A 470 3.66 3.35 -23.22
CA VAL A 470 4.48 2.34 -22.57
C VAL A 470 5.94 2.59 -22.96
N LEU A 471 6.81 2.75 -21.96
CA LEU A 471 8.24 2.91 -22.12
C LEU A 471 8.96 1.63 -21.70
N ILE A 472 9.97 1.22 -22.47
CA ILE A 472 10.79 0.05 -22.15
C ILE A 472 12.09 0.53 -21.52
N LYS A 473 12.27 0.23 -20.23
CA LYS A 473 13.54 0.37 -19.53
C LYS A 473 14.34 -0.93 -19.69
N ALA A 474 15.34 -0.90 -20.57
CA ALA A 474 16.27 -2.00 -20.80
C ALA A 474 17.62 -1.47 -21.29
N LYS A 475 18.57 -2.39 -21.50
CA LYS A 475 19.88 -2.06 -22.10
C LYS A 475 19.70 -1.74 -23.59
N LYS A 476 20.59 -0.90 -24.12
CA LYS A 476 20.60 -0.47 -25.51
C LYS A 476 22.00 -0.65 -26.11
N LEU A 477 22.07 -1.11 -27.35
CA LEU A 477 23.31 -1.16 -28.13
C LEU A 477 23.85 0.27 -28.35
N PRO A 478 25.18 0.46 -28.43
CA PRO A 478 25.78 1.76 -28.73
C PRO A 478 25.27 2.35 -30.05
N ALA A 479 25.18 3.68 -30.14
CA ALA A 479 24.79 4.35 -31.39
C ALA A 479 25.79 4.11 -32.55
N THR A 480 27.05 3.80 -32.22
CA THR A 480 28.12 3.46 -33.17
C THR A 480 28.10 1.99 -33.59
N PHE A 481 27.09 1.21 -33.18
CA PHE A 481 27.02 -0.21 -33.46
C PHE A 481 26.55 -0.45 -34.91
N ASP A 482 27.32 -1.27 -35.64
CA ASP A 482 27.14 -1.56 -37.06
C ASP A 482 25.69 -1.95 -37.41
N GLU A 483 25.06 -1.16 -38.29
CA GLU A 483 23.66 -1.31 -38.70
C GLU A 483 23.37 -2.69 -39.33
N ASP A 484 24.39 -3.33 -39.94
CA ASP A 484 24.25 -4.64 -40.56
C ASP A 484 24.24 -5.80 -39.54
N LEU A 485 24.60 -5.53 -38.27
CA LEU A 485 24.64 -6.55 -37.21
C LEU A 485 23.33 -6.60 -36.40
N ASP A 486 22.86 -7.81 -36.19
CA ASP A 486 21.56 -8.12 -35.58
C ASP A 486 21.63 -8.36 -34.05
N GLU A 487 22.84 -8.56 -33.52
CA GLU A 487 23.15 -8.79 -32.10
C GLU A 487 24.52 -8.20 -31.72
N GLY A 488 24.66 -7.70 -30.49
CA GLY A 488 25.92 -7.18 -29.96
C GLY A 488 26.07 -7.43 -28.47
N GLU A 489 27.25 -7.13 -27.90
CA GLU A 489 27.53 -7.31 -26.48
C GLU A 489 27.27 -6.04 -25.67
N VAL A 490 26.64 -6.18 -24.52
CA VAL A 490 26.44 -5.11 -23.53
C VAL A 490 26.83 -5.58 -22.13
N THR A 491 27.29 -4.68 -21.28
CA THR A 491 27.75 -4.99 -19.92
C THR A 491 26.63 -5.51 -19.03
N GLU A 492 26.90 -6.49 -18.16
CA GLU A 492 25.98 -7.01 -17.13
C GLU A 492 25.95 -6.22 -15.82
N GLU A 493 26.78 -5.19 -15.64
CA GLU A 493 27.03 -4.53 -14.35
C GLU A 493 25.82 -3.86 -13.65
N ASP A 494 24.70 -3.68 -14.35
CA ASP A 494 23.43 -3.12 -13.87
C ASP A 494 22.33 -4.17 -13.66
N SER A 495 22.66 -5.47 -13.78
CA SER A 495 21.79 -6.61 -13.43
C SER A 495 21.49 -6.62 -11.93
N ALA A 496 20.22 -6.76 -11.55
CA ALA A 496 19.81 -6.84 -10.15
C ALA A 496 20.01 -8.24 -9.52
N ASP A 497 20.63 -9.19 -10.24
CA ASP A 497 20.94 -10.56 -9.76
C ASP A 497 22.11 -10.58 -8.74
N GLU A 498 21.96 -9.81 -7.66
CA GLU A 498 22.88 -9.74 -6.51
C GLU A 498 22.54 -10.78 -5.42
N MET A 499 21.71 -11.78 -5.72
CA MET A 499 21.37 -12.81 -4.74
C MET A 499 22.61 -13.64 -4.38
N ASP A 500 22.78 -13.92 -3.09
CA ASP A 500 23.87 -14.76 -2.59
C ASP A 500 23.80 -16.17 -3.21
N ASP A 501 24.95 -16.71 -3.63
CA ASP A 501 25.07 -18.06 -4.21
C ASP A 501 24.45 -19.15 -3.31
N TYR A 502 24.41 -18.91 -2.00
CA TYR A 502 23.72 -19.77 -1.04
C TYR A 502 22.22 -19.95 -1.33
N PHE A 503 21.56 -18.92 -1.89
CA PHE A 503 20.14 -18.91 -2.23
C PHE A 503 19.87 -19.23 -3.72
N LYS A 504 20.89 -19.58 -4.52
CA LYS A 504 20.73 -19.98 -5.92
C LYS A 504 20.69 -21.50 -6.10
N CYS A 505 19.68 -22.04 -6.76
CA CYS A 505 19.61 -23.42 -7.24
C CYS A 505 20.58 -23.65 -8.40
N LYS A 506 21.45 -24.65 -8.26
CA LYS A 506 22.37 -25.06 -9.33
C LYS A 506 21.70 -26.08 -10.24
N ASN A 507 22.00 -26.00 -11.55
CA ASN A 507 21.45 -26.92 -12.56
C ASN A 507 21.83 -28.39 -12.35
N SER A 508 22.82 -28.70 -11.50
CA SER A 508 23.26 -30.06 -11.17
C SER A 508 22.57 -30.68 -9.94
N GLU A 509 21.71 -29.94 -9.24
CA GLU A 509 21.05 -30.44 -8.02
C GLU A 509 19.99 -31.50 -8.35
N ASN A 510 20.09 -32.67 -7.72
CA ASN A 510 19.09 -33.74 -7.87
C ASN A 510 17.81 -33.41 -7.07
N SER A 511 16.73 -34.18 -7.30
CA SER A 511 15.42 -33.92 -6.67
C SER A 511 15.45 -33.97 -5.12
N VAL A 512 16.35 -34.74 -4.53
CA VAL A 512 16.47 -34.88 -3.07
C VAL A 512 17.16 -33.66 -2.47
N GLU A 513 18.25 -33.21 -3.09
CA GLU A 513 18.99 -32.00 -2.72
C GLU A 513 18.11 -30.75 -2.83
N GLN A 514 17.34 -30.62 -3.92
CA GLN A 514 16.38 -29.53 -4.08
C GLN A 514 15.35 -29.50 -2.95
N LYS A 515 14.76 -30.66 -2.59
CA LYS A 515 13.81 -30.73 -1.46
C LYS A 515 14.45 -30.40 -0.11
N ALA A 516 15.71 -30.79 0.11
CA ALA A 516 16.41 -30.44 1.34
C ALA A 516 16.68 -28.94 1.42
N LYS A 517 17.09 -28.34 0.30
CA LYS A 517 17.33 -26.89 0.17
C LYS A 517 16.06 -26.08 0.36
N GLU A 518 14.94 -26.52 -0.25
CA GLU A 518 13.63 -25.90 -0.06
C GLU A 518 13.23 -25.86 1.42
N ARG A 519 13.38 -26.98 2.14
CA ARG A 519 13.10 -27.02 3.58
C ARG A 519 13.97 -26.04 4.36
N LYS A 520 15.25 -25.92 4.00
CA LYS A 520 16.18 -24.98 4.64
C LYS A 520 15.71 -23.54 4.43
N TRP A 521 15.42 -23.16 3.18
CA TRP A 521 14.92 -21.82 2.86
C TRP A 521 13.61 -21.50 3.57
N ARG A 522 12.65 -22.43 3.61
CA ARG A 522 11.38 -22.25 4.33
C ARG A 522 11.58 -21.99 5.82
N ARG A 523 12.58 -22.62 6.46
CA ARG A 523 12.91 -22.35 7.88
C ARG A 523 13.52 -20.96 8.06
N THR A 524 14.47 -20.57 7.21
CA THR A 524 15.09 -19.24 7.24
C THR A 524 14.02 -18.15 7.05
N LEU A 525 13.13 -18.31 6.08
CA LEU A 525 12.01 -17.41 5.83
C LEU A 525 11.08 -17.29 7.04
N ALA A 526 10.71 -18.41 7.65
CA ALA A 526 9.87 -18.40 8.86
C ALA A 526 10.55 -17.67 10.03
N SER A 527 11.88 -17.79 10.17
CA SER A 527 12.65 -17.06 11.19
C SER A 527 12.64 -15.55 10.93
N LEU A 528 12.90 -15.12 9.69
CA LEU A 528 12.88 -13.71 9.30
C LEU A 528 11.49 -13.08 9.47
N GLN A 529 10.44 -13.80 9.07
CA GLN A 529 9.06 -13.34 9.23
C GLN A 529 8.69 -13.14 10.70
N ARG A 530 9.13 -14.02 11.62
CA ARG A 530 8.94 -13.84 13.07
C ARG A 530 9.71 -12.65 13.61
N LEU A 531 10.98 -12.50 13.22
CA LEU A 531 11.80 -11.35 13.62
C LEU A 531 11.17 -10.03 13.17
N ARG A 532 10.55 -10.02 12.00
CA ARG A 532 9.86 -8.85 11.45
C ARG A 532 8.61 -8.49 12.25
N LEU A 533 7.76 -9.46 12.57
CA LEU A 533 6.56 -9.23 13.39
C LEU A 533 6.92 -8.62 14.75
N ASN A 534 8.09 -8.98 15.30
CA ASN A 534 8.58 -8.45 16.57
C ASN A 534 9.28 -7.08 16.45
N LYS A 535 9.54 -6.56 15.24
CA LYS A 535 10.37 -5.37 14.97
C LYS A 535 9.65 -4.21 14.30
N ASP A 536 8.33 -4.27 14.12
CA ASP A 536 7.57 -3.13 13.56
C ASP A 536 7.65 -1.84 14.42
N ASP A 537 8.32 -1.90 15.58
CA ASP A 537 8.47 -0.83 16.56
C ASP A 537 9.78 -0.04 16.49
N GLU A 538 10.89 -0.62 16.04
CA GLU A 538 12.18 0.07 16.16
C GLU A 538 12.55 0.88 14.91
N GLU A 539 12.90 2.15 15.17
CA GLU A 539 13.53 3.12 14.28
C GLU A 539 14.89 2.66 13.71
N SER A 540 15.24 1.39 13.89
CA SER A 540 16.34 0.76 13.18
C SER A 540 15.98 0.70 11.71
N ASP A 541 16.36 1.76 11.01
CA ASP A 541 17.02 1.64 9.73
C ASP A 541 17.88 0.37 9.77
N ALA A 542 17.31 -0.74 9.30
CA ALA A 542 17.88 -2.09 9.32
C ALA A 542 19.05 -2.20 8.34
N ARG A 543 19.92 -1.18 8.34
CA ARG A 543 21.10 -0.97 7.50
C ARG A 543 22.12 -2.10 7.66
N GLY A 544 22.09 -2.84 8.77
CA GLY A 544 22.99 -3.99 9.03
C GLY A 544 22.39 -5.21 9.76
N ASP A 545 21.16 -5.11 10.27
CA ASP A 545 20.64 -6.10 11.22
C ASP A 545 19.98 -7.32 10.53
N LEU A 546 19.39 -7.14 9.34
CA LEU A 546 18.81 -8.25 8.59
C LEU A 546 19.89 -9.17 7.98
N SER A 547 20.98 -8.60 7.47
CA SER A 547 22.15 -9.39 7.03
C SER A 547 22.79 -10.14 8.20
N SER A 548 22.90 -9.51 9.37
CA SER A 548 23.42 -10.14 10.59
C SER A 548 22.50 -11.27 11.09
N ALA A 549 21.19 -11.06 11.05
CA ALA A 549 20.18 -12.06 11.40
C ALA A 549 20.20 -13.26 10.44
N ILE A 550 20.39 -13.03 9.13
CA ILE A 550 20.57 -14.10 8.15
C ILE A 550 21.84 -14.90 8.48
N VAL A 551 22.98 -14.24 8.68
CA VAL A 551 24.24 -14.91 9.05
C VAL A 551 24.09 -15.70 10.35
N THR A 552 23.42 -15.15 11.36
CA THR A 552 23.19 -15.82 12.65
C THR A 552 22.25 -17.03 12.50
N SER A 553 21.16 -16.89 11.74
CA SER A 553 20.23 -17.99 11.46
C SER A 553 20.85 -19.12 10.64
N VAL A 554 21.81 -18.79 9.75
CA VAL A 554 22.54 -19.78 8.95
C VAL A 554 23.65 -20.45 9.78
N ALA A 555 24.28 -19.72 10.71
CA ALA A 555 25.40 -20.22 11.55
C ALA A 555 24.96 -21.12 12.72
N LEU A 556 23.75 -20.94 13.26
CA LEU A 556 23.24 -21.73 14.40
C LEU A 556 22.85 -23.18 14.05
N GLU A 557 22.99 -23.61 12.79
CA GLU A 557 22.44 -24.89 12.31
C GLU A 557 23.46 -25.85 11.66
N GLU A 558 24.78 -25.62 11.76
CA GLU A 558 25.73 -26.71 11.45
C GLU A 558 25.69 -27.74 12.60
N PRO A 559 25.34 -29.02 12.34
CA PRO A 559 25.37 -30.03 13.37
C PRO A 559 26.81 -30.29 13.79
N ASN A 560 27.05 -30.41 15.10
CA ASN A 560 28.28 -30.96 15.67
C ASN A 560 28.56 -32.34 15.06
N THR A 561 29.32 -32.41 13.97
CA THR A 561 30.04 -33.60 13.56
C THR A 561 31.51 -33.37 13.84
N THR A 562 32.02 -34.22 14.72
CA THR A 562 33.40 -34.32 15.20
C THR A 562 34.47 -34.16 14.11
N GLU A 563 35.44 -33.30 14.43
CA GLU A 563 36.83 -33.27 13.98
C GLU A 563 37.12 -33.49 12.49
N THR A 564 37.18 -32.39 11.74
CA THR A 564 38.38 -32.01 10.97
C THR A 564 38.27 -30.54 10.60
N SER A 565 39.30 -29.77 10.95
CA SER A 565 39.40 -28.33 10.73
C SER A 565 39.34 -27.97 9.24
N ARG A 566 38.15 -27.57 8.77
CA ARG A 566 37.99 -26.76 7.56
C ARG A 566 37.21 -25.50 7.89
N SER A 567 37.82 -24.38 7.51
CA SER A 567 37.36 -23.02 7.71
C SER A 567 35.92 -22.80 7.25
N VAL A 568 35.09 -22.28 8.14
CA VAL A 568 33.82 -21.62 7.82
C VAL A 568 34.09 -20.53 6.75
N PRO A 569 33.32 -20.45 5.65
CA PRO A 569 33.49 -19.38 4.69
C PRO A 569 33.13 -18.05 5.36
N ARG A 570 34.12 -17.16 5.53
CA ARG A 570 33.85 -15.76 5.86
C ARG A 570 32.97 -15.18 4.74
N LEU A 571 31.72 -14.84 5.04
CA LEU A 571 31.04 -13.80 4.28
C LEU A 571 31.97 -12.58 4.26
N GLN A 572 32.33 -12.11 3.06
CA GLN A 572 33.28 -11.02 2.90
C GLN A 572 32.76 -9.76 3.59
N ARG A 573 33.31 -9.48 4.77
CA ARG A 573 33.36 -8.15 5.38
C ARG A 573 34.21 -7.26 4.48
N SER A 574 33.57 -6.48 3.60
CA SER A 574 34.16 -5.29 2.99
C SER A 574 33.39 -4.04 3.41
N LEU A 575 33.26 -3.85 4.72
CA LEU A 575 32.79 -2.62 5.32
C LEU A 575 33.46 -2.43 6.68
N SER A 576 34.65 -1.84 6.68
CA SER A 576 35.26 -1.29 7.89
C SER A 576 35.13 0.23 7.86
N VAL A 577 34.18 0.76 8.64
CA VAL A 577 34.26 2.12 9.19
C VAL A 577 34.30 1.94 10.71
N LYS A 578 35.45 2.20 11.32
CA LYS A 578 35.61 2.27 12.77
C LYS A 578 35.16 3.67 13.19
N TYR A 579 34.13 3.76 14.02
CA TYR A 579 33.87 4.94 14.85
C TYR A 579 34.34 4.63 16.28
N THR A 580 35.25 5.47 16.79
CA THR A 580 35.46 5.65 18.24
C THR A 580 35.63 7.14 18.49
N THR A 581 34.69 7.74 19.20
CA THR A 581 34.78 9.07 19.82
C THR A 581 35.37 8.93 21.23
N HIS A 582 36.50 9.58 21.51
CA HIS A 582 36.64 10.63 22.54
C HIS A 582 38.10 11.08 22.75
N HIS A 583 38.22 12.37 23.11
CA HIS A 583 39.42 13.19 23.31
C HIS A 583 40.41 12.69 24.38
N GLN A 584 41.73 12.84 24.12
CA GLN A 584 42.71 13.71 24.84
C GLN A 584 44.17 13.44 24.36
N HIS A 585 44.97 14.51 24.17
CA HIS A 585 46.41 14.54 23.82
C HIS A 585 47.34 14.13 25.00
N PRO A 586 48.70 14.07 24.89
CA PRO A 586 49.58 13.43 23.88
C PRO A 586 50.78 12.65 24.51
N GLN A 587 51.52 11.87 23.68
CA GLN A 587 52.99 11.59 23.67
C GLN A 587 53.36 10.09 23.43
N PRO A 588 54.50 9.81 22.74
CA PRO A 588 54.78 8.53 22.09
C PRO A 588 55.86 7.69 22.79
N ALA A 589 55.81 6.37 22.67
CA ALA A 589 56.96 5.51 22.95
C ALA A 589 56.96 4.25 22.07
N GLU A 590 58.12 4.04 21.47
CA GLU A 590 58.52 2.97 20.56
C GLU A 590 58.37 1.57 21.16
N ILE A 591 58.02 0.56 20.34
CA ILE A 591 58.50 -0.81 20.56
C ILE A 591 59.08 -1.39 19.27
N ARG A 592 60.38 -1.69 19.38
CA ARG A 592 61.29 -2.41 18.50
C ARG A 592 60.98 -3.93 18.42
N LYS A 593 61.18 -4.51 17.22
CA LYS A 593 61.99 -5.72 16.87
C LYS A 593 61.94 -6.93 17.85
N VAL A 594 61.77 -8.22 17.48
CA VAL A 594 62.33 -9.02 16.37
C VAL A 594 61.74 -10.46 16.38
N GLN A 595 61.62 -11.02 15.18
CA GLN A 595 61.68 -12.42 14.66
C GLN A 595 61.62 -13.67 15.56
N SER A 596 60.94 -14.72 15.03
CA SER A 596 61.57 -16.04 14.79
C SER A 596 60.87 -16.85 13.68
N PHE A 597 61.69 -17.50 12.86
CA PHE A 597 61.46 -18.47 11.75
C PHE A 597 60.69 -19.74 12.19
N SER A 598 60.09 -20.61 11.34
CA SER A 598 60.60 -21.31 10.13
C SER A 598 59.45 -21.80 9.21
N GLU A 599 59.51 -21.61 7.89
CA GLU A 599 59.92 -22.56 6.82
C GLU A 599 59.51 -24.05 6.96
N LYS A 600 58.51 -24.48 6.16
CA LYS A 600 58.63 -25.47 5.06
C LYS A 600 57.25 -25.73 4.42
N ASP A 601 57.06 -25.26 3.18
CA ASP A 601 56.78 -26.14 2.06
C ASP A 601 56.70 -25.37 0.73
N LYS A 602 57.75 -25.58 -0.07
CA LYS A 602 57.90 -25.10 -1.44
C LYS A 602 57.30 -26.14 -2.38
N LYS A 603 56.30 -25.76 -3.18
CA LYS A 603 56.21 -26.10 -4.61
C LYS A 603 55.05 -25.31 -5.24
N MET A 604 55.39 -24.27 -6.00
CA MET A 604 54.88 -23.98 -7.35
C MET A 604 55.13 -22.50 -7.69
N LYS A 605 56.36 -22.17 -8.10
CA LYS A 605 56.63 -20.97 -8.89
C LYS A 605 57.66 -21.30 -9.95
N ARG A 606 57.21 -21.25 -11.20
CA ARG A 606 57.95 -20.91 -12.44
C ARG A 606 56.92 -21.04 -13.57
N ARG A 607 56.59 -20.03 -14.37
CA ARG A 607 57.29 -18.81 -14.78
C ARG A 607 56.29 -17.69 -15.03
N THR A 608 56.63 -16.50 -14.56
CA THR A 608 56.15 -15.22 -15.03
C THR A 608 56.50 -15.03 -16.51
N LYS A 609 55.49 -14.79 -17.35
CA LYS A 609 55.59 -13.88 -18.50
C LYS A 609 54.49 -12.85 -18.31
N LYS A 610 54.90 -11.60 -18.10
CA LYS A 610 54.05 -10.41 -18.15
C LYS A 610 53.25 -10.44 -19.46
N ARG A 611 51.94 -10.58 -19.38
CA ARG A 611 51.00 -9.85 -20.24
C ARG A 611 50.40 -8.78 -19.35
N GLN A 612 50.60 -7.51 -19.70
CA GLN A 612 49.68 -6.45 -19.29
C GLN A 612 48.34 -6.83 -19.89
N THR A 613 47.45 -7.41 -19.09
CA THR A 613 46.02 -7.41 -19.36
C THR A 613 45.48 -6.19 -18.62
N SER A 614 44.86 -5.28 -19.37
CA SER A 614 44.12 -4.14 -18.82
C SER A 614 43.08 -4.63 -17.81
N GLU A 615 42.74 -3.77 -16.84
CA GLU A 615 41.62 -3.99 -15.90
C GLU A 615 40.24 -4.09 -16.60
N ASP A 616 40.18 -4.02 -17.93
CA ASP A 616 38.95 -4.15 -18.73
C ASP A 616 38.50 -5.60 -18.99
N ASP A 617 39.37 -6.60 -18.78
CA ASP A 617 39.19 -7.95 -19.35
C ASP A 617 38.32 -8.91 -18.50
N PHE A 618 37.51 -8.39 -17.56
CA PHE A 618 36.62 -9.21 -16.72
C PHE A 618 35.21 -8.64 -16.48
N ARG A 619 34.75 -7.70 -17.32
CA ARG A 619 33.34 -7.30 -17.31
C ARG A 619 32.49 -8.41 -17.93
N ARG A 620 31.54 -8.97 -17.17
CA ARG A 620 30.55 -9.90 -17.74
C ARG A 620 29.71 -9.15 -18.77
N THR A 621 29.57 -9.71 -19.96
CA THR A 621 28.75 -9.17 -21.05
C THR A 621 27.60 -10.13 -21.37
N ILE A 622 26.47 -9.59 -21.80
CA ILE A 622 25.38 -10.35 -22.41
C ILE A 622 25.23 -10.00 -23.87
N LYS A 623 24.79 -10.99 -24.65
CA LYS A 623 24.32 -10.76 -26.01
C LYS A 623 22.94 -10.09 -25.99
N LEU A 624 22.84 -8.94 -26.65
CA LEU A 624 21.63 -8.16 -26.82
C LEU A 624 21.22 -8.14 -28.30
N SER A 625 19.98 -8.52 -28.56
CA SER A 625 19.34 -8.41 -29.87
C SER A 625 19.06 -6.95 -30.22
N ARG A 626 19.37 -6.55 -31.46
CA ARG A 626 18.99 -5.23 -32.00
C ARG A 626 17.48 -4.97 -31.86
N HIS A 627 16.67 -6.00 -32.11
CA HIS A 627 15.21 -5.90 -32.06
C HIS A 627 14.68 -5.46 -30.69
N LEU A 628 15.35 -5.88 -29.60
CA LEU A 628 14.99 -5.49 -28.24
C LEU A 628 15.61 -4.13 -27.87
N SER A 629 16.87 -3.90 -28.27
CA SER A 629 17.58 -2.63 -28.10
C SER A 629 16.81 -1.44 -28.69
N ASP A 630 16.24 -1.62 -29.89
CA ASP A 630 15.52 -0.57 -30.59
C ASP A 630 14.22 -0.15 -29.90
N LEU A 631 13.68 -0.96 -28.99
CA LEU A 631 12.49 -0.61 -28.22
C LEU A 631 12.76 0.37 -27.07
N VAL A 632 14.04 0.60 -26.74
CA VAL A 632 14.42 1.42 -25.59
C VAL A 632 14.47 2.89 -26.00
N ALA A 633 13.52 3.67 -25.51
CA ALA A 633 13.43 5.13 -25.66
C ALA A 633 13.29 5.79 -24.29
N TYR A 634 13.99 6.91 -24.07
CA TYR A 634 14.00 7.73 -22.84
C TYR A 634 14.42 7.04 -21.53
N THR A 635 14.52 5.71 -21.49
CA THR A 635 14.82 4.91 -20.30
C THR A 635 15.93 3.88 -20.52
N LYS A 636 17.07 4.31 -21.07
CA LYS A 636 18.23 3.46 -21.30
C LYS A 636 18.88 3.06 -19.98
N SER A 637 18.91 1.77 -19.66
CA SER A 637 19.64 1.28 -18.48
C SER A 637 21.15 1.40 -18.69
N THR A 638 21.85 1.94 -17.69
CA THR A 638 23.31 2.05 -17.68
C THR A 638 23.90 1.66 -16.34
N ALA A 639 25.13 1.12 -16.37
CA ALA A 639 25.91 0.84 -15.17
C ALA A 639 26.11 2.09 -14.32
N PHE A 640 25.98 1.94 -13.00
CA PHE A 640 26.19 3.04 -12.07
C PHE A 640 27.69 3.33 -11.89
N LYS A 641 28.15 4.46 -12.44
CA LYS A 641 29.55 4.91 -12.38
C LYS A 641 29.84 5.96 -11.30
N GLY A 642 28.82 6.40 -10.57
CA GLY A 642 28.90 7.51 -9.61
C GLY A 642 27.74 8.48 -9.78
N LEU A 643 27.85 9.66 -9.15
CA LEU A 643 26.87 10.75 -9.24
C LEU A 643 27.43 11.98 -9.96
N ASP A 644 28.56 11.83 -10.64
CA ASP A 644 29.16 12.90 -11.42
C ASP A 644 28.37 13.04 -12.73
N LEU A 645 27.93 14.27 -13.02
CA LEU A 645 27.22 14.59 -14.26
C LEU A 645 28.26 15.06 -15.29
N ASN A 646 28.40 14.34 -16.39
CA ASN A 646 29.27 14.73 -17.49
C ASN A 646 28.50 15.56 -18.53
N GLU A 647 29.13 16.55 -19.16
CA GLU A 647 28.50 17.39 -20.20
C GLU A 647 28.02 16.60 -21.43
N HIS A 648 28.55 15.38 -21.64
CA HIS A 648 28.18 14.48 -22.74
C HIS A 648 27.18 13.39 -22.33
N GLU A 649 26.75 13.36 -21.07
CA GLU A 649 25.82 12.35 -20.58
C GLU A 649 24.37 12.70 -20.91
N THR A 650 23.63 11.70 -21.36
CA THR A 650 22.29 11.89 -21.92
C THR A 650 21.21 11.74 -20.84
N PHE A 651 20.21 12.62 -20.84
CA PHE A 651 19.15 12.67 -19.82
C PHE A 651 18.28 11.40 -19.77
N TRP A 652 18.28 10.61 -20.83
CA TRP A 652 17.52 9.35 -20.95
C TRP A 652 18.20 8.13 -20.31
N GLU A 653 19.33 8.31 -19.65
CA GLU A 653 19.99 7.24 -18.91
C GLU A 653 19.36 7.04 -17.53
N VAL A 654 19.11 5.77 -17.21
CA VAL A 654 18.53 5.34 -15.94
C VAL A 654 19.54 4.46 -15.23
N ILE A 655 19.97 4.91 -14.05
CA ILE A 655 20.77 4.08 -13.14
C ILE A 655 19.84 3.23 -12.26
N SER A 656 20.21 1.98 -12.03
CA SER A 656 19.57 1.12 -11.03
C SER A 656 20.57 0.85 -9.91
N VAL A 657 20.20 1.14 -8.66
CA VAL A 657 21.09 1.08 -7.50
C VAL A 657 20.42 0.24 -6.40
N PRO A 658 21.09 -0.80 -5.87
CA PRO A 658 20.55 -1.56 -4.76
C PRO A 658 20.54 -0.70 -3.49
N GLU A 659 19.53 -0.90 -2.64
CA GLU A 659 19.33 -0.08 -1.44
C GLU A 659 20.58 0.14 -0.55
N PRO A 660 21.50 -0.83 -0.31
CA PRO A 660 22.59 -0.61 0.63
C PRO A 660 23.63 0.36 0.05
N LYS A 661 23.81 0.31 -1.29
CA LYS A 661 24.67 1.24 -2.01
C LYS A 661 24.03 2.63 -2.03
N ALA A 662 22.73 2.71 -2.29
CA ALA A 662 22.00 3.96 -2.28
C ALA A 662 22.06 4.69 -0.93
N TYR A 663 21.87 3.97 0.19
CA TYR A 663 21.99 4.56 1.53
C TYR A 663 23.37 5.20 1.78
N ARG A 664 24.47 4.58 1.32
CA ARG A 664 25.80 5.18 1.44
C ARG A 664 25.88 6.53 0.74
N TYR A 665 25.26 6.68 -0.43
CA TYR A 665 25.20 7.95 -1.15
C TYR A 665 24.28 8.97 -0.48
N VAL A 666 23.15 8.53 0.10
CA VAL A 666 22.29 9.40 0.92
C VAL A 666 23.11 10.00 2.07
N ASP A 667 23.86 9.18 2.81
CA ASP A 667 24.61 9.62 4.00
C ASP A 667 25.86 10.46 3.66
N THR A 668 26.55 10.17 2.56
CA THR A 668 27.86 10.78 2.25
C THR A 668 27.81 11.84 1.16
N LYS A 669 26.80 11.81 0.29
CA LYS A 669 26.72 12.59 -0.97
C LYS A 669 25.28 13.03 -1.30
N GLY A 670 24.46 13.30 -0.28
CA GLY A 670 23.03 13.62 -0.43
C GLY A 670 22.76 14.78 -1.41
N GLU A 671 23.45 15.91 -1.26
CA GLU A 671 23.31 17.07 -2.17
C GLU A 671 23.67 16.73 -3.63
N GLN A 672 24.78 16.00 -3.84
CA GLN A 672 25.17 15.52 -5.17
C GLN A 672 24.10 14.60 -5.75
N PHE A 673 23.45 13.78 -4.92
CA PHE A 673 22.40 12.87 -5.35
C PHE A 673 21.13 13.62 -5.76
N VAL A 674 20.73 14.66 -5.02
CA VAL A 674 19.62 15.55 -5.41
C VAL A 674 19.91 16.22 -6.77
N ARG A 675 21.13 16.73 -6.96
CA ARG A 675 21.53 17.32 -8.25
C ARG A 675 21.49 16.30 -9.40
N TYR A 676 21.96 15.09 -9.17
CA TYR A 676 21.88 14.01 -10.17
C TYR A 676 20.42 13.69 -10.55
N THR A 677 19.54 13.54 -9.55
CA THR A 677 18.13 13.16 -9.77
C THR A 677 17.24 14.30 -10.24
N ARG A 678 17.72 15.55 -10.28
CA ARG A 678 17.09 16.58 -11.13
C ARG A 678 17.07 16.04 -12.56
N TYR A 679 18.23 15.72 -13.11
CA TYR A 679 18.39 15.57 -14.56
C TYR A 679 18.13 14.15 -15.06
N LYS A 680 18.48 13.15 -14.25
CA LYS A 680 18.42 11.74 -14.64
C LYS A 680 17.45 10.96 -13.76
N LEU A 681 16.93 9.86 -14.31
CA LEU A 681 16.12 8.91 -13.54
C LEU A 681 17.02 7.97 -12.73
N CYS A 682 16.64 7.76 -11.46
CA CYS A 682 17.28 6.80 -10.58
C CYS A 682 16.25 5.78 -10.08
N ARG A 683 16.54 4.50 -10.31
CA ARG A 683 15.82 3.37 -9.74
C ARG A 683 16.53 2.83 -8.52
N ILE A 684 15.80 2.75 -7.41
CA ILE A 684 16.25 2.05 -6.21
C ILE A 684 15.45 0.76 -6.08
N TYR A 685 16.11 -0.33 -5.70
CA TYR A 685 15.44 -1.62 -5.48
C TYR A 685 15.93 -2.32 -4.21
N PRO A 686 15.09 -3.19 -3.61
CA PRO A 686 15.44 -3.95 -2.41
C PRO A 686 16.64 -4.87 -2.66
N ALA A 687 17.51 -5.02 -1.67
CA ALA A 687 18.69 -5.88 -1.80
C ALA A 687 18.32 -7.38 -1.82
N GLY A 688 19.14 -8.20 -2.49
CA GLY A 688 18.93 -9.65 -2.61
C GLY A 688 18.88 -10.43 -1.28
N TYR A 689 19.39 -9.86 -0.18
CA TYR A 689 19.26 -10.46 1.15
C TYR A 689 17.83 -10.37 1.73
N ARG A 690 16.95 -9.54 1.17
CA ARG A 690 15.53 -9.43 1.60
C ARG A 690 14.69 -10.56 1.02
N ILE A 691 15.10 -11.79 1.32
CA ILE A 691 14.46 -13.00 0.80
C ILE A 691 13.00 -13.14 1.24
N ASP A 692 12.63 -12.51 2.35
CA ASP A 692 11.25 -12.43 2.89
C ASP A 692 10.38 -11.38 2.17
N SER A 693 10.92 -10.73 1.15
CA SER A 693 10.28 -9.62 0.42
C SER A 693 10.00 -8.40 1.30
N SER A 694 10.73 -8.20 2.40
CA SER A 694 10.70 -6.94 3.17
C SER A 694 11.08 -5.73 2.29
N ASN A 695 10.74 -4.53 2.76
CA ASN A 695 10.92 -3.29 2.00
C ASN A 695 11.89 -2.34 2.73
N PRO A 696 12.78 -1.64 2.00
CA PRO A 696 13.53 -0.52 2.58
C PRO A 696 12.62 0.67 2.86
N ASN A 697 13.11 1.62 3.68
CA ASN A 697 12.47 2.90 3.89
C ASN A 697 12.55 3.77 2.60
N PRO A 698 11.43 4.02 1.90
CA PRO A 698 11.47 4.77 0.65
C PRO A 698 11.75 6.26 0.85
N GLN A 699 11.44 6.81 2.04
CA GLN A 699 11.56 8.25 2.31
C GLN A 699 13.01 8.73 2.21
N ALA A 700 13.98 7.91 2.66
CA ALA A 700 15.39 8.27 2.57
C ALA A 700 15.85 8.56 1.13
N PHE A 701 15.32 7.81 0.16
CA PHE A 701 15.64 7.99 -1.25
C PHE A 701 14.82 9.12 -1.90
N TRP A 702 13.56 9.31 -1.49
CA TRP A 702 12.78 10.47 -1.93
C TRP A 702 13.37 11.80 -1.45
N ASN A 703 13.97 11.83 -0.26
CA ASN A 703 14.71 13.01 0.22
C ASN A 703 15.87 13.37 -0.74
N CYS A 704 16.45 12.39 -1.43
CA CYS A 704 17.49 12.60 -2.46
C CYS A 704 16.94 12.75 -3.89
N GLY A 705 15.61 12.80 -4.06
CA GLY A 705 14.96 13.04 -5.35
C GLY A 705 14.83 11.82 -6.26
N CYS A 706 15.19 10.61 -5.76
CA CYS A 706 15.08 9.38 -6.53
C CYS A 706 13.62 9.11 -6.94
N GLN A 707 13.39 8.92 -8.23
CA GLN A 707 12.05 8.85 -8.82
C GLN A 707 11.46 7.45 -8.70
N LEU A 708 12.25 6.42 -9.06
CA LEU A 708 11.78 5.05 -9.21
C LEU A 708 12.18 4.19 -8.00
N VAL A 709 11.69 4.53 -6.82
CA VAL A 709 11.92 3.74 -5.60
C VAL A 709 11.00 2.53 -5.59
N ALA A 710 11.51 1.38 -6.05
CA ALA A 710 10.74 0.16 -6.23
C ALA A 710 10.58 -0.61 -4.91
N LEU A 711 9.34 -0.98 -4.57
CA LEU A 711 9.01 -1.79 -3.39
C LEU A 711 8.32 -3.10 -3.78
N ASN A 712 8.41 -4.10 -2.91
CA ASN A 712 7.65 -5.36 -2.97
C ASN A 712 6.19 -5.10 -2.55
N TYR A 713 5.25 -5.08 -3.50
CA TYR A 713 3.82 -4.77 -3.26
C TYR A 713 3.04 -5.90 -2.57
N GLN A 714 3.54 -7.13 -2.65
CA GLN A 714 2.96 -8.29 -1.98
C GLN A 714 3.18 -8.28 -0.45
N THR A 715 4.02 -7.37 0.02
CA THR A 715 4.44 -7.30 1.42
C THR A 715 3.83 -6.09 2.11
N GLU A 716 2.68 -6.29 2.76
CA GLU A 716 2.08 -5.27 3.63
C GLU A 716 2.99 -4.96 4.83
N GLY A 717 2.93 -3.73 5.35
CA GLY A 717 3.72 -3.25 6.48
C GLY A 717 4.06 -1.77 6.37
N ARG A 718 4.75 -1.21 7.38
CA ARG A 718 5.02 0.24 7.50
C ARG A 718 5.54 0.89 6.21
N MET A 719 6.50 0.27 5.53
CA MET A 719 7.10 0.86 4.32
C MET A 719 6.12 0.95 3.14
N LEU A 720 5.30 -0.08 2.92
CA LEU A 720 4.27 -0.05 1.86
C LEU A 720 3.10 0.89 2.23
N GLN A 721 2.79 1.03 3.53
CA GLN A 721 1.80 1.98 4.03
C GLN A 721 2.21 3.44 3.74
N ILE A 722 3.46 3.81 4.06
CA ILE A 722 4.04 5.13 3.72
C ILE A 722 3.95 5.37 2.22
N TYR A 723 4.30 4.34 1.46
CA TYR A 723 4.30 4.37 0.02
C TYR A 723 2.92 4.63 -0.59
N LYS A 724 1.90 3.86 -0.19
CA LYS A 724 0.51 4.08 -0.58
C LYS A 724 0.03 5.46 -0.16
N GLY A 725 0.40 5.92 1.04
CA GLY A 725 0.07 7.26 1.54
C GLY A 725 0.57 8.38 0.64
N LYS A 726 1.86 8.35 0.24
CA LYS A 726 2.45 9.37 -0.65
C LYS A 726 1.74 9.41 -2.01
N PHE A 727 1.55 8.25 -2.64
CA PHE A 727 0.97 8.16 -3.99
C PHE A 727 -0.55 8.26 -4.03
N LYS A 728 -1.26 8.22 -2.90
CA LYS A 728 -2.69 8.52 -2.83
C LYS A 728 -3.01 9.96 -3.24
N SER A 729 -2.04 10.87 -3.09
CA SER A 729 -2.14 12.26 -3.57
C SER A 729 -2.19 12.34 -5.10
N ASN A 730 -2.49 13.52 -5.64
CA ASN A 730 -2.54 13.78 -7.09
C ASN A 730 -3.40 12.77 -7.85
N GLY A 731 -4.58 12.44 -7.31
CA GLY A 731 -5.55 11.55 -7.94
C GLY A 731 -5.12 10.10 -8.03
N ASN A 732 -4.18 9.66 -7.19
CA ASN A 732 -3.62 8.30 -7.22
C ASN A 732 -3.08 7.91 -8.62
N CYS A 733 -2.50 8.89 -9.32
CA CYS A 733 -2.06 8.72 -10.70
C CYS A 733 -0.67 8.08 -10.82
N GLY A 734 0.00 7.84 -9.68
CA GLY A 734 1.33 7.24 -9.61
C GLY A 734 2.48 8.21 -9.88
N PHE A 735 2.20 9.50 -10.05
CA PHE A 735 3.17 10.57 -10.21
C PHE A 735 2.92 11.66 -9.17
N VAL A 736 3.94 12.01 -8.40
CA VAL A 736 3.89 13.11 -7.43
C VAL A 736 5.05 14.04 -7.73
N LEU A 737 4.75 15.30 -8.04
CA LEU A 737 5.75 16.31 -8.35
C LEU A 737 6.69 16.52 -7.15
N LYS A 738 8.00 16.55 -7.41
CA LYS A 738 9.00 16.86 -6.39
C LYS A 738 8.88 18.33 -5.97
N PRO A 739 9.24 18.68 -4.73
CA PRO A 739 9.32 20.07 -4.31
C PRO A 739 10.25 20.90 -5.20
N ASP A 740 9.94 22.18 -5.39
CA ASP A 740 10.65 23.05 -6.34
C ASP A 740 12.16 23.13 -6.05
N VAL A 741 12.57 23.13 -4.77
CA VAL A 741 13.99 23.14 -4.36
C VAL A 741 14.81 21.94 -4.88
N MET A 742 14.15 20.86 -5.31
CA MET A 742 14.79 19.66 -5.90
C MET A 742 14.73 19.66 -7.43
N CYS A 743 14.03 20.63 -8.03
CA CYS A 743 13.76 20.76 -9.45
C CYS A 743 14.46 21.99 -10.07
N GLU A 744 15.08 22.85 -9.27
CA GLU A 744 15.95 23.95 -9.71
C GLU A 744 17.16 23.43 -10.53
N ASP A 745 17.76 24.28 -11.36
CA ASP A 745 18.90 23.93 -12.24
C ASP A 745 20.17 23.56 -11.48
N ASP A 746 20.39 24.18 -10.34
CA ASP A 746 21.47 23.79 -9.41
C ASP A 746 20.89 23.67 -7.99
N PRO A 747 20.24 22.55 -7.66
CA PRO A 747 19.56 22.40 -6.39
C PRO A 747 20.60 22.29 -5.26
N LYS A 748 20.70 23.35 -4.45
CA LYS A 748 21.59 23.42 -3.26
C LYS A 748 20.87 22.92 -2.02
N PHE A 749 20.32 21.72 -2.11
CA PHE A 749 19.54 21.10 -1.05
C PHE A 749 20.27 19.88 -0.48
N ASP A 750 20.65 19.98 0.78
CA ASP A 750 21.14 18.84 1.57
C ASP A 750 19.97 18.15 2.29
N PRO A 751 19.61 16.90 1.96
CA PRO A 751 18.53 16.18 2.62
C PRO A 751 18.78 15.89 4.10
N MET A 752 20.02 15.99 4.57
CA MET A 752 20.41 15.77 5.97
C MET A 752 20.44 17.07 6.79
N THR A 753 20.11 18.21 6.18
CA THR A 753 20.13 19.51 6.84
C THR A 753 19.17 19.57 8.02
N ARG A 754 19.60 20.24 9.09
CA ARG A 754 18.75 20.68 10.21
C ARG A 754 18.51 22.19 10.21
N LYS A 755 19.05 22.89 9.21
CA LYS A 755 18.93 24.34 9.06
C LYS A 755 17.68 24.68 8.26
N VAL A 756 17.28 25.95 8.32
CA VAL A 756 16.22 26.49 7.46
C VAL A 756 16.61 26.30 5.99
N ILE A 757 15.68 25.75 5.21
CA ILE A 757 15.85 25.53 3.77
C ILE A 757 15.39 26.80 3.06
N LYS A 758 16.25 27.36 2.21
CA LYS A 758 15.94 28.58 1.46
C LYS A 758 14.72 28.34 0.56
N GLY A 759 13.78 29.27 0.57
CA GLY A 759 12.54 29.18 -0.24
C GLY A 759 11.44 28.32 0.38
N VAL A 760 11.70 27.59 1.46
CA VAL A 760 10.71 26.73 2.13
C VAL A 760 10.25 27.38 3.44
N LYS A 761 8.92 27.50 3.61
CA LYS A 761 8.32 28.00 4.86
C LYS A 761 8.15 26.86 5.85
N ARG A 762 8.70 27.01 7.06
CA ARG A 762 8.51 26.06 8.17
C ARG A 762 7.08 26.14 8.70
N LYS A 763 6.55 25.02 9.19
CA LYS A 763 5.17 24.91 9.68
C LYS A 763 5.12 24.35 11.10
N LEU A 764 4.24 24.90 11.93
CA LEU A 764 3.78 24.28 13.16
C LEU A 764 2.45 23.59 12.87
N CYS A 765 2.38 22.29 13.10
CA CYS A 765 1.17 21.47 12.99
C CYS A 765 0.75 21.02 14.40
N LYS A 766 -0.41 21.50 14.87
CA LYS A 766 -1.00 21.08 16.15
C LYS A 766 -2.21 20.19 15.85
N ILE A 767 -2.18 18.98 16.40
CA ILE A 767 -3.26 17.99 16.28
C ILE A 767 -3.78 17.70 17.67
N LYS A 768 -5.05 18.02 17.92
CA LYS A 768 -5.77 17.57 19.11
C LYS A 768 -6.46 16.24 18.77
N VAL A 769 -6.01 15.15 19.35
CA VAL A 769 -6.64 13.83 19.24
C VAL A 769 -7.77 13.76 20.25
N ILE A 770 -9.01 13.80 19.76
CA ILE A 770 -10.20 13.98 20.61
C ILE A 770 -10.75 12.62 21.01
N SER A 771 -11.16 11.81 20.04
CA SER A 771 -11.81 10.52 20.29
C SER A 771 -11.64 9.55 19.13
N GLY A 772 -11.95 8.28 19.35
CA GLY A 772 -11.97 7.22 18.35
C GLY A 772 -13.39 6.71 18.16
N GLN A 773 -13.62 6.01 17.05
CA GLN A 773 -14.90 5.38 16.78
C GLN A 773 -14.71 4.02 16.12
N GLN A 774 -15.39 3.01 16.67
CA GLN A 774 -15.50 1.64 16.12
C GLN A 774 -14.16 1.03 15.74
N LEU A 775 -13.18 1.16 16.64
CA LEU A 775 -11.88 0.53 16.49
C LEU A 775 -12.07 -0.99 16.58
N PRO A 776 -11.63 -1.75 15.55
CA PRO A 776 -11.80 -3.19 15.54
C PRO A 776 -10.86 -3.85 16.56
N LYS A 777 -11.18 -5.08 16.95
CA LYS A 777 -10.20 -5.94 17.65
C LYS A 777 -9.07 -6.36 16.70
N PRO A 778 -7.86 -6.64 17.21
CA PRO A 778 -6.76 -7.15 16.39
C PRO A 778 -7.16 -8.41 15.63
N LYS A 779 -6.92 -8.45 14.31
CA LYS A 779 -7.31 -9.59 13.46
C LYS A 779 -6.55 -10.88 13.78
N ASP A 780 -5.33 -10.73 14.30
CA ASP A 780 -4.44 -11.84 14.63
C ASP A 780 -4.58 -12.29 16.09
N SER A 781 -5.52 -11.71 16.85
CA SER A 781 -5.82 -12.16 18.21
C SER A 781 -6.26 -13.63 18.17
N ILE A 782 -5.62 -14.48 18.98
CA ILE A 782 -5.87 -15.93 19.08
C ILE A 782 -7.35 -16.22 19.40
N LEU A 783 -8.02 -15.28 20.06
CA LEU A 783 -9.41 -15.38 20.49
C LEU A 783 -10.39 -14.71 19.52
N GLY A 784 -9.93 -14.01 18.47
CA GLY A 784 -10.76 -13.33 17.47
C GLY A 784 -11.80 -12.40 18.10
N ASP A 785 -13.07 -12.49 17.67
CA ASP A 785 -14.19 -11.69 18.23
C ASP A 785 -14.46 -11.97 19.72
N ARG A 786 -13.97 -13.10 20.25
CA ARG A 786 -14.02 -13.45 21.68
C ARG A 786 -12.82 -12.90 22.46
N GLY A 787 -11.89 -12.21 21.80
CA GLY A 787 -10.75 -11.57 22.43
C GLY A 787 -11.16 -10.47 23.39
N GLU A 788 -10.19 -9.99 24.15
CA GLU A 788 -10.38 -8.93 25.14
C GLU A 788 -10.86 -7.63 24.47
N ILE A 789 -11.37 -6.72 25.29
CA ILE A 789 -11.72 -5.39 24.82
C ILE A 789 -10.43 -4.60 24.75
N ILE A 790 -10.21 -3.93 23.62
CA ILE A 790 -8.93 -3.27 23.36
C ILE A 790 -8.71 -2.09 24.32
N ASP A 791 -7.44 -1.79 24.56
CA ASP A 791 -6.90 -0.68 25.32
C ASP A 791 -6.22 0.31 24.34
N PRO A 792 -6.95 1.18 23.61
CA PRO A 792 -6.35 1.82 22.46
C PRO A 792 -5.60 3.11 22.81
N TYR A 793 -4.51 3.35 22.08
CA TYR A 793 -3.86 4.66 21.97
C TYR A 793 -3.56 5.01 20.52
N VAL A 794 -3.39 6.32 20.27
CA VAL A 794 -3.05 6.85 18.95
C VAL A 794 -1.59 7.29 18.94
N GLU A 795 -0.80 6.75 18.02
CA GLU A 795 0.55 7.21 17.69
C GLU A 795 0.49 8.04 16.40
N ILE A 796 1.05 9.24 16.43
CA ILE A 796 1.23 10.10 15.26
C ILE A 796 2.72 10.21 14.98
N GLU A 797 3.10 9.77 13.79
CA GLU A 797 4.45 9.74 13.28
C GLU A 797 4.61 10.72 12.11
N VAL A 798 5.60 11.60 12.18
CA VAL A 798 6.02 12.46 11.06
C VAL A 798 7.21 11.81 10.35
N ILE A 799 7.10 11.66 9.04
CA ILE A 799 8.06 10.96 8.18
C ILE A 799 8.44 11.87 7.02
N GLY A 800 9.68 12.35 7.00
CA GLY A 800 10.17 13.28 5.99
C GLY A 800 11.70 13.29 5.93
N ILE A 801 12.28 14.49 5.93
CA ILE A 801 13.72 14.64 6.16
C ILE A 801 14.07 14.27 7.61
N PRO A 802 15.31 13.86 7.91
CA PRO A 802 15.71 13.48 9.27
C PRO A 802 15.43 14.55 10.34
N ALA A 803 15.43 15.83 9.97
CA ALA A 803 15.12 16.93 10.89
C ALA A 803 13.64 16.97 11.34
N ASP A 804 12.73 16.40 10.56
CA ASP A 804 11.28 16.42 10.82
C ASP A 804 10.77 15.10 11.42
N ASN A 805 11.57 14.03 11.32
CA ASN A 805 11.19 12.71 11.81
C ASN A 805 10.96 12.73 13.33
N CYS A 806 9.75 12.39 13.74
CA CYS A 806 9.39 12.26 15.14
C CYS A 806 8.12 11.44 15.33
N LYS A 807 7.98 10.83 16.51
CA LYS A 807 6.79 10.08 16.94
C LYS A 807 6.26 10.65 18.25
N ARG A 808 4.95 10.77 18.38
CA ARG A 808 4.27 11.14 19.62
C ARG A 808 3.02 10.29 19.76
N ARG A 809 2.66 9.91 20.99
CA ARG A 809 1.47 9.12 21.26
C ARG A 809 0.57 9.75 22.31
N THR A 810 -0.72 9.44 22.27
CA THR A 810 -1.67 9.71 23.35
C THR A 810 -1.44 8.73 24.51
N LYS A 811 -2.14 8.96 25.62
CA LYS A 811 -2.35 7.96 26.65
C LYS A 811 -3.21 6.81 26.13
N THR A 812 -3.14 5.69 26.82
CA THR A 812 -4.00 4.53 26.62
C THR A 812 -5.35 4.74 27.30
N ILE A 813 -6.44 4.39 26.60
CA ILE A 813 -7.77 4.31 27.19
C ILE A 813 -8.05 2.84 27.50
N MET A 814 -8.47 2.53 28.72
CA MET A 814 -8.71 1.15 29.11
C MET A 814 -10.10 0.65 28.66
N ASP A 815 -10.16 -0.58 28.17
CA ASP A 815 -11.34 -1.37 27.84
C ASP A 815 -12.39 -0.63 26.99
N ASN A 816 -11.97 0.14 25.98
CA ASN A 816 -12.88 0.88 25.11
C ASN A 816 -12.34 1.09 23.69
N GLY A 817 -12.73 0.21 22.77
CA GLY A 817 -12.52 0.40 21.33
C GLY A 817 -13.68 1.03 20.56
N PHE A 818 -14.88 1.13 21.15
CA PHE A 818 -16.06 1.63 20.44
C PHE A 818 -16.10 3.14 20.31
N ASN A 819 -15.80 3.87 21.40
CA ASN A 819 -15.83 5.32 21.47
C ASN A 819 -14.82 5.89 22.49
N PRO A 820 -13.53 5.50 22.45
CA PRO A 820 -12.53 6.04 23.37
C PRO A 820 -12.39 7.56 23.20
N VAL A 821 -12.12 8.28 24.30
CA VAL A 821 -11.89 9.73 24.31
C VAL A 821 -10.54 10.01 24.95
N TRP A 822 -9.61 10.58 24.18
CA TRP A 822 -8.26 10.94 24.64
C TRP A 822 -8.17 12.41 25.06
N ASP A 823 -8.74 13.31 24.25
CA ASP A 823 -8.68 14.78 24.42
C ASP A 823 -7.26 15.38 24.60
N GLU A 824 -6.27 14.88 23.85
CA GLU A 824 -4.86 15.28 23.99
C GLU A 824 -4.35 16.11 22.81
N SER A 825 -3.57 17.15 23.08
CA SER A 825 -2.94 18.00 22.05
C SER A 825 -1.48 17.64 21.83
N ILE A 826 -1.13 17.43 20.57
CA ILE A 826 0.21 17.06 20.12
C ILE A 826 0.66 18.08 19.06
N ALA A 827 1.92 18.53 19.13
CA ALA A 827 2.46 19.54 18.20
C ALA A 827 3.74 19.06 17.53
N PHE A 828 3.90 19.45 16.26
CA PHE A 828 5.00 19.08 15.38
C PHE A 828 5.53 20.31 14.66
N ILE A 829 6.85 20.47 14.62
CA ILE A 829 7.52 21.53 13.85
C ILE A 829 8.11 20.86 12.60
N LEU A 830 7.74 21.37 11.43
CA LEU A 830 8.16 20.88 10.13
C LEU A 830 9.12 21.88 9.49
N THR A 831 10.36 21.43 9.30
CA THR A 831 11.43 22.15 8.60
C THR A 831 11.23 22.08 7.09
N PHE A 832 10.78 20.93 6.58
CA PHE A 832 10.46 20.74 5.17
C PHE A 832 9.08 20.09 4.97
N PRO A 833 8.00 20.89 5.10
CA PRO A 833 6.63 20.36 5.04
C PRO A 833 6.29 19.63 3.74
N ASP A 834 6.87 20.03 2.60
CA ASP A 834 6.58 19.44 1.29
C ASP A 834 7.06 17.97 1.15
N GLN A 835 8.01 17.54 1.99
CA GLN A 835 8.47 16.15 2.06
C GLN A 835 7.84 15.34 3.20
N ALA A 836 7.11 16.00 4.11
CA ALA A 836 6.59 15.37 5.31
C ALA A 836 5.30 14.56 5.04
N ASN A 837 5.21 13.38 5.65
CA ASN A 837 4.02 12.56 5.73
C ASN A 837 3.64 12.36 7.19
N PHE A 838 2.35 12.43 7.50
CA PHE A 838 1.78 12.11 8.80
C PHE A 838 1.18 10.72 8.75
N ARG A 839 1.65 9.83 9.63
CA ARG A 839 1.13 8.48 9.80
C ARG A 839 0.43 8.39 11.15
N PHE A 840 -0.88 8.18 11.10
CA PHE A 840 -1.73 7.95 12.26
C PHE A 840 -1.87 6.45 12.45
N VAL A 841 -1.53 5.95 13.64
CA VAL A 841 -1.58 4.53 13.96
C VAL A 841 -2.37 4.35 15.24
N VAL A 842 -3.27 3.38 15.24
CA VAL A 842 -3.96 2.94 16.44
C VAL A 842 -3.35 1.61 16.86
N TRP A 843 -2.97 1.55 18.13
CA TRP A 843 -2.43 0.37 18.79
C TRP A 843 -3.33 -0.02 19.94
N ASP A 844 -3.37 -1.32 20.23
CA ASP A 844 -3.88 -1.91 21.46
C ASP A 844 -2.70 -2.12 22.41
N GLU A 845 -2.77 -1.64 23.66
CA GLU A 845 -1.70 -1.82 24.64
C GLU A 845 -2.01 -3.01 25.55
N ASP A 846 -1.27 -4.10 25.39
CA ASP A 846 -1.40 -5.32 26.18
C ASP A 846 -0.28 -5.44 27.23
N PRO A 847 -0.45 -6.25 28.30
CA PRO A 847 0.62 -6.48 29.28
C PRO A 847 1.92 -7.05 28.71
N ILE A 848 1.87 -7.73 27.56
CA ILE A 848 3.01 -8.44 26.94
C ILE A 848 3.51 -7.71 25.67
N GLY A 849 2.86 -6.63 25.24
CA GLY A 849 3.24 -5.91 24.02
C GLY A 849 2.16 -4.98 23.52
N ARG A 850 2.14 -4.76 22.21
CA ARG A 850 1.09 -3.97 21.55
C ARG A 850 0.63 -4.64 20.28
N ASP A 851 -0.67 -4.58 20.03
CA ASP A 851 -1.27 -5.15 18.83
C ASP A 851 -1.71 -4.05 17.86
N PHE A 852 -1.41 -4.25 16.57
CA PHE A 852 -1.76 -3.29 15.52
C PHE A 852 -3.27 -3.32 15.22
N ILE A 853 -3.94 -2.18 15.36
CA ILE A 853 -5.38 -2.04 15.04
C ILE A 853 -5.60 -1.51 13.63
N GLY A 854 -4.88 -0.45 13.26
CA GLY A 854 -5.02 0.17 11.96
C GLY A 854 -4.20 1.44 11.81
N GLN A 855 -4.06 1.91 10.57
CA GLN A 855 -3.31 3.12 10.29
C GLN A 855 -3.83 3.86 9.06
N VAL A 856 -3.42 5.12 8.92
CA VAL A 856 -3.44 5.83 7.64
C VAL A 856 -2.22 6.75 7.55
N THR A 857 -1.61 6.83 6.36
CA THR A 857 -0.50 7.73 6.08
C THR A 857 -0.93 8.78 5.06
N ILE A 858 -0.69 10.06 5.34
CA ILE A 858 -1.17 11.20 4.56
C ILE A 858 -0.03 12.23 4.40
N PRO A 859 0.29 12.68 3.18
CA PRO A 859 1.24 13.79 2.99
C PRO A 859 0.76 15.05 3.70
N PHE A 860 1.65 15.82 4.31
CA PHE A 860 1.29 17.07 4.99
C PHE A 860 0.52 18.03 4.07
N SER A 861 0.96 18.15 2.81
CA SER A 861 0.28 18.96 1.79
C SER A 861 -1.17 18.53 1.51
N SER A 862 -1.56 17.31 1.89
CA SER A 862 -2.90 16.77 1.71
C SER A 862 -3.73 16.77 3.00
N LEU A 863 -3.22 17.31 4.11
CA LEU A 863 -3.99 17.50 5.34
C LEU A 863 -4.79 18.81 5.27
N VAL A 864 -6.01 18.81 5.79
CA VAL A 864 -6.83 20.03 5.97
C VAL A 864 -7.02 20.38 7.45
N PRO A 865 -7.10 21.68 7.80
CA PRO A 865 -7.31 22.13 9.18
C PRO A 865 -8.76 21.89 9.65
N GLY A 866 -9.02 22.07 10.95
CA GLY A 866 -10.33 21.99 11.59
C GLY A 866 -10.68 20.63 12.18
N PHE A 867 -11.94 20.43 12.50
CA PHE A 867 -12.45 19.16 13.05
C PHE A 867 -12.62 18.12 11.95
N ARG A 868 -11.80 17.07 11.98
CA ARG A 868 -11.70 16.07 10.92
C ARG A 868 -11.78 14.65 11.46
N HIS A 869 -12.30 13.76 10.62
CA HIS A 869 -12.21 12.32 10.78
C HIS A 869 -10.99 11.78 10.02
N VAL A 870 -10.20 10.98 10.72
CA VAL A 870 -9.06 10.22 10.18
C VAL A 870 -9.52 8.77 10.05
N HIS A 871 -9.96 8.37 8.87
CA HIS A 871 -10.41 7.00 8.62
C HIS A 871 -9.24 6.03 8.49
N LEU A 872 -9.27 4.92 9.23
CA LEU A 872 -8.24 3.90 9.15
C LEU A 872 -8.32 3.14 7.82
N GLU A 873 -7.16 2.84 7.24
CA GLU A 873 -7.09 2.14 5.96
C GLU A 873 -7.68 0.73 6.08
N GLY A 874 -8.49 0.33 5.09
CA GLY A 874 -9.15 -0.97 5.08
C GLY A 874 -10.38 -1.09 5.99
N ASN A 875 -10.68 -0.10 6.84
CA ASN A 875 -11.89 -0.09 7.66
C ASN A 875 -12.55 1.31 7.69
N GLN A 876 -13.57 1.51 6.87
CA GLN A 876 -14.25 2.81 6.76
C GLN A 876 -15.12 3.18 7.99
N GLN A 877 -15.45 2.22 8.85
CA GLN A 877 -16.18 2.49 10.10
C GLN A 877 -15.24 2.98 11.21
N ALA A 878 -14.00 2.49 11.21
CA ALA A 878 -13.01 2.86 12.19
C ALA A 878 -12.38 4.22 11.87
N SER A 879 -12.45 5.16 12.81
CA SER A 879 -11.84 6.48 12.62
C SER A 879 -11.41 7.14 13.92
N ILE A 880 -10.49 8.10 13.80
CA ILE A 880 -10.09 9.00 14.88
C ILE A 880 -10.66 10.39 14.57
N PHE A 881 -11.31 11.01 15.54
CA PHE A 881 -11.76 12.39 15.45
C PHE A 881 -10.70 13.33 16.03
N VAL A 882 -10.26 14.29 15.23
CA VAL A 882 -9.17 15.20 15.58
C VAL A 882 -9.55 16.65 15.27
N HIS A 883 -8.87 17.59 15.91
CA HIS A 883 -8.82 18.98 15.46
C HIS A 883 -7.40 19.34 15.00
N VAL A 884 -7.25 19.81 13.77
CA VAL A 884 -5.97 20.12 13.14
C VAL A 884 -5.80 21.63 12.98
N ALA A 885 -4.66 22.17 13.38
CA ALA A 885 -4.32 23.58 13.18
C ALA A 885 -2.91 23.72 12.60
N PHE A 886 -2.74 24.65 11.68
CA PHE A 886 -1.47 24.98 11.05
C PHE A 886 -1.10 26.44 11.33
N ALA A 887 0.18 26.71 11.53
CA ALA A 887 0.72 28.07 11.60
C ALA A 887 2.10 28.12 10.90
N ASP A 888 2.46 29.27 10.36
CA ASP A 888 3.84 29.54 9.93
C ASP A 888 4.75 29.61 11.16
N TYR A 889 5.91 28.96 11.10
CA TYR A 889 6.87 28.91 12.20
C TYR A 889 8.10 29.76 11.90
N HIS A 890 8.32 30.80 12.69
CA HIS A 890 9.51 31.65 12.66
C HIS A 890 10.25 31.52 14.00
N ASP A 891 11.56 31.28 13.95
CA ASP A 891 12.38 31.12 15.14
C ASP A 891 12.19 32.33 16.09
N GLU A 892 11.67 32.05 17.29
CA GLU A 892 11.38 32.94 18.44
C GLU A 892 10.04 33.70 18.54
N LYS A 893 9.14 33.70 17.55
CA LYS A 893 7.76 34.19 17.74
C LYS A 893 6.74 33.41 16.90
N ILE A 894 5.80 32.74 17.57
CA ILE A 894 4.57 32.20 16.95
C ILE A 894 3.69 33.41 16.61
N ILE A 895 3.35 33.62 15.34
CA ILE A 895 2.53 34.78 14.93
C ILE A 895 1.03 34.57 15.18
N ASP A 896 0.56 33.33 15.40
CA ASP A 896 -0.88 33.06 15.50
C ASP A 896 -1.29 32.26 16.75
N GLY A 897 -1.26 32.88 17.93
CA GLY A 897 -2.08 32.50 19.12
C GLY A 897 -1.99 31.06 19.64
N LEU A 898 -1.14 30.21 19.08
CA LEU A 898 -0.98 28.80 19.41
C LEU A 898 0.12 28.68 20.46
N GLU A 899 -0.22 28.96 21.73
CA GLU A 899 0.71 28.76 22.83
C GLU A 899 1.18 27.29 22.88
N MET A 900 2.50 27.10 22.93
CA MET A 900 3.11 25.81 23.22
C MET A 900 3.24 25.66 24.73
N TYR A 901 2.63 24.62 25.30
CA TYR A 901 3.11 24.09 26.58
C TYR A 901 4.41 23.33 26.31
N ASN A 902 5.54 23.87 26.76
CA ASN A 902 6.86 23.26 26.62
C ASN A 902 7.14 22.38 27.86
N PRO A 903 7.15 21.03 27.75
CA PRO A 903 7.40 20.15 28.89
C PRO A 903 8.88 20.11 29.30
N ASP A 904 9.81 20.53 28.43
CA ASP A 904 11.25 20.29 28.58
C ASP A 904 12.01 21.36 29.40
N ARG A 905 11.29 22.25 30.09
CA ARG A 905 11.90 23.28 30.96
C ARG A 905 12.17 22.84 32.41
N ARG A 906 12.31 21.54 32.67
CA ARG A 906 12.71 21.02 34.00
C ARG A 906 13.91 20.07 33.98
N TYR A 907 14.97 20.35 33.24
CA TYR A 907 16.28 19.72 33.51
C TYR A 907 17.45 20.65 33.16
N SER A 908 17.62 21.72 33.93
CA SER A 908 18.91 22.41 34.05
C SER A 908 18.94 23.17 35.39
N GLY A 909 19.22 22.44 36.46
CA GLY A 909 19.29 23.01 37.81
C GLY A 909 19.54 21.91 38.83
N GLY A 910 20.79 21.49 38.94
CA GLY A 910 21.20 20.53 39.96
C GLY A 910 20.97 21.11 41.36
N VAL A 911 20.00 20.56 42.08
CA VAL A 911 19.93 20.69 43.54
C VAL A 911 19.72 19.30 44.12
N LYS A 912 20.74 18.81 44.83
CA LYS A 912 20.70 17.55 45.59
C LYS A 912 19.66 17.67 46.69
N PHE A 913 18.64 16.79 46.70
CA PHE A 913 17.81 16.59 47.89
C PHE A 913 17.99 15.18 48.45
N LYS A 914 18.52 15.14 49.67
CA LYS A 914 18.62 13.97 50.54
C LYS A 914 17.21 13.45 50.86
N LYS A 915 17.04 12.13 50.78
CA LYS A 915 15.92 11.38 51.36
C LYS A 915 15.70 11.79 52.81
N ARG A 916 14.48 12.21 53.15
CA ARG A 916 13.95 12.06 54.50
C ARG A 916 12.47 11.69 54.42
N GLN A 917 12.18 10.44 54.78
CA GLN A 917 10.84 9.99 55.14
C GLN A 917 10.30 10.87 56.27
N ARG A 918 9.05 11.30 56.14
CA ARG A 918 8.11 11.35 57.26
C ARG A 918 6.68 11.29 56.74
N ARG A 919 5.93 10.37 57.33
CA ARG A 919 4.47 10.33 57.35
C ARG A 919 3.97 11.63 57.98
N ASP A 920 2.90 12.20 57.45
CA ASP A 920 1.72 12.49 58.27
C ASP A 920 0.50 12.81 57.41
N THR A 921 -0.61 12.30 57.93
CA THR A 921 -2.01 12.40 57.54
C THR A 921 -2.57 13.82 57.64
N SER A 922 -3.48 14.18 56.73
CA SER A 922 -4.85 14.70 56.99
C SER A 922 -5.36 15.66 55.89
N LEU A 923 -6.60 15.42 55.43
CA LEU A 923 -7.70 16.36 55.11
C LEU A 923 -7.35 17.65 54.34
N PHE A 924 -7.86 17.92 53.14
CA PHE A 924 -9.28 18.02 52.72
C PHE A 924 -9.41 17.88 51.20
#